data_AF-A0AAD6MHT7-F1
#
_entry.id   AF-A0AAD6MHT7-F1
#
_cell.length_a   1.000
_cell.length_b   1.000
_cell.length_c   1.000
_cell.angle_alpha   90.00
_cell.angle_beta   90.00
_cell.angle_gamma   90.00
#
_symmetry.space_group_name_H-M   'P 1'
#
loop_
_entity.id
_entity.type
_entity.pdbx_description
1 polymer ?
#
loop_
_entity_poly.entity_id
_entity_poly.type
_entity_poly.pdbx_seq_one_letter_code
_entity_poly.pdbx_strand_id
1 'polypeptide(L)'
;MAPHGEGSEEAMVVQDENRKPISSILIVIAMQTEAMPIVNKLQLKEDLDSVFPKGVPWVRYHGVYKDLHINLVWPGKDSTLGVDSVGTVSASLVTYAAIQALQPDLIINAGTAGSFKVKGASITDVFLASDVAFHDRRIPIPVFDLYGVGSRQSFSTPNLLKELNLKAGKLSTGDSLDISPQEEASIVANDATVKDMEGAAVAYVADLLKVPAIFIKAVTDIVDGDKPTAEEFLQNLAAVTAALDQAVTQAVDFINGKCLKKYDIQLKIVIVHSLSRTNALRSGDLVYISHHSTKVHALFGLSGSKQSVGHLDDGCSWEASYNRIKKQVYRHSSSSENMVYEQIVQGGLTTKANPGKATILALGKAFPHQLVMQEFLVDGYFKNTNCDDLELKQKLTRLCKTTTVKTRYVVMSDEILKKYPELAIEGLPTVKQRLDICNDAVTRMAIDASRACIKKWGRPVSDITHLVYVSSSEARLPGGDLYLAGGLGLSPETQRVMLYFAGCSGGVAGLRVAKDIAENNPGSRVLLATSETTIIGFKPPSADRPYDLVGVALFGDGAGAMIVGTDPTPVTESPLFELHTAIQNFLPNTEKTIDGRLTEEGISFKLSRELPQIIEDNIEGFCHKLIGNAGLTDKDYNKMFWAVHPGGPAILNRMEKRFDLLPDKLNASRRALMDFGNASSNTIVYVLEYMIEECRKMKAGSENCDWGLILAFGPGITFEGILARNLAM
;
A
#
# COMPACT_ATOMS: atom_id res chain seq x y z
N MET A 1 -64.30 1.50 51.46
CA MET A 1 -63.07 0.92 52.01
C MET A 1 -61.91 1.39 51.12
N ALA A 2 -60.90 1.98 51.77
CA ALA A 2 -59.66 2.54 51.22
C ALA A 2 -58.75 1.47 50.55
N PRO A 3 -57.52 1.77 50.09
CA PRO A 3 -56.77 3.06 50.00
C PRO A 3 -56.14 3.34 48.61
N HIS A 4 -55.84 4.61 48.25
CA HIS A 4 -54.52 5.31 48.30
C HIS A 4 -53.32 4.65 47.61
N GLY A 5 -52.57 5.46 46.84
CA GLY A 5 -51.14 5.23 46.58
C GLY A 5 -50.60 5.94 45.33
N GLU A 6 -49.91 7.05 45.55
CA GLU A 6 -49.07 7.76 44.59
C GLU A 6 -47.93 6.87 44.04
N GLY A 7 -47.50 7.15 42.81
CA GLY A 7 -46.31 6.53 42.21
C GLY A 7 -45.94 7.26 40.93
N SER A 8 -45.09 8.27 41.06
CA SER A 8 -44.42 8.99 39.99
C SER A 8 -43.60 8.05 39.09
N GLU A 9 -43.96 7.91 37.82
CA GLU A 9 -42.99 7.49 36.81
C GLU A 9 -42.10 8.69 36.50
N GLU A 10 -40.93 8.71 37.13
CA GLU A 10 -39.82 9.56 36.74
C GLU A 10 -39.57 9.35 35.24
N ALA A 11 -39.80 10.42 34.47
CA ALA A 11 -39.29 10.51 33.13
C ALA A 11 -37.77 10.34 33.19
N MET A 12 -37.28 9.15 32.81
CA MET A 12 -35.88 8.97 32.47
C MET A 12 -35.58 9.86 31.27
N VAL A 13 -35.14 11.10 31.57
CA VAL A 13 -34.44 11.95 30.63
C VAL A 13 -33.14 11.24 30.28
N VAL A 14 -33.18 10.44 29.21
CA VAL A 14 -31.96 10.01 28.53
C VAL A 14 -31.32 11.28 28.00
N GLN A 15 -30.26 11.74 28.67
CA GLN A 15 -29.42 12.81 28.16
C GLN A 15 -28.79 12.33 26.86
N ASP A 16 -29.18 12.97 25.76
CA ASP A 16 -28.69 12.74 24.40
C ASP A 16 -27.26 13.27 24.30
N GLU A 17 -26.27 12.47 24.72
CA GLU A 17 -24.85 12.83 24.88
C GLU A 17 -24.09 13.19 23.58
N ASN A 18 -24.74 13.44 22.44
CA ASN A 18 -23.99 13.77 21.21
C ASN A 18 -24.69 14.71 20.21
N ARG A 19 -25.31 15.80 20.67
CA ARG A 19 -25.74 16.90 19.79
C ARG A 19 -24.65 17.95 19.62
N LYS A 20 -23.60 17.63 18.86
CA LYS A 20 -22.65 18.65 18.40
C LYS A 20 -23.33 19.49 17.29
N PRO A 21 -23.43 20.81 17.43
CA PRO A 21 -23.86 21.69 16.33
C PRO A 21 -22.93 21.54 15.14
N ILE A 22 -23.49 21.68 13.93
CA ILE A 22 -22.70 21.76 12.70
C ILE A 22 -21.81 22.99 12.82
N SER A 23 -20.51 22.79 12.63
CA SER A 23 -19.47 23.82 12.80
C SER A 23 -18.68 24.06 11.50
N SER A 24 -18.62 23.06 10.62
CA SER A 24 -17.91 23.13 9.35
C SER A 24 -18.76 22.59 8.21
N ILE A 25 -18.92 23.37 7.14
CA ILE A 25 -19.64 22.99 5.91
C ILE A 25 -18.67 23.02 4.74
N LEU A 26 -18.71 21.95 3.92
CA LEU A 26 -18.08 21.91 2.62
C LEU A 26 -19.14 22.06 1.53
N ILE A 27 -19.04 23.12 0.72
CA ILE A 27 -19.85 23.34 -0.46
C ILE A 27 -19.04 22.88 -1.68
N VAL A 28 -19.53 21.90 -2.43
CA VAL A 28 -18.90 21.41 -3.67
C VAL A 28 -19.72 21.89 -4.85
N ILE A 29 -19.09 22.66 -5.75
CA ILE A 29 -19.70 23.28 -6.93
C ILE A 29 -18.84 22.98 -8.16
N ALA A 30 -19.46 22.83 -9.33
CA ALA A 30 -18.77 22.43 -10.56
C ALA A 30 -18.10 23.61 -11.28
N MET A 31 -18.81 24.74 -11.40
CA MET A 31 -18.38 25.87 -12.21
C MET A 31 -18.06 27.12 -11.40
N GLN A 32 -17.13 27.93 -11.90
CA GLN A 32 -16.79 29.22 -11.27
C GLN A 32 -17.99 30.17 -11.27
N THR A 33 -18.76 30.19 -12.37
CA THR A 33 -19.93 31.05 -12.52
C THR A 33 -20.97 30.77 -11.44
N GLU A 34 -21.15 29.52 -11.03
CA GLU A 34 -22.05 29.10 -9.96
C GLU A 34 -21.50 29.47 -8.57
N ALA A 35 -20.18 29.34 -8.39
CA ALA A 35 -19.51 29.57 -7.12
C ALA A 35 -19.45 31.05 -6.72
N MET A 36 -19.11 31.93 -7.66
CA MET A 36 -18.76 33.32 -7.33
C MET A 36 -19.87 34.12 -6.62
N PRO A 37 -21.16 33.99 -6.99
CA PRO A 37 -22.23 34.69 -6.26
C PRO A 37 -22.30 34.29 -4.78
N ILE A 38 -22.17 32.99 -4.48
CA ILE A 38 -22.16 32.47 -3.11
C ILE A 38 -20.91 32.93 -2.36
N VAL A 39 -19.74 32.88 -3.00
CA VAL A 39 -18.46 33.39 -2.44
C VAL A 39 -18.60 34.84 -2.04
N ASN A 40 -19.13 35.68 -2.93
CA ASN A 40 -19.31 37.11 -2.68
C ASN A 40 -20.31 37.36 -1.54
N LYS A 41 -21.42 36.61 -1.49
CA LYS A 41 -22.48 36.80 -0.51
C LYS A 41 -22.11 36.34 0.89
N LEU A 42 -21.39 35.23 0.98
CA LEU A 42 -20.85 34.70 2.24
C LEU A 42 -19.49 35.33 2.61
N GLN A 43 -18.97 36.25 1.78
CA GLN A 43 -17.70 36.96 1.96
C GLN A 43 -16.49 36.01 2.15
N LEU A 44 -16.48 34.91 1.39
CA LEU A 44 -15.40 33.92 1.44
C LEU A 44 -14.17 34.47 0.70
N LYS A 45 -12.98 34.07 1.16
CA LYS A 45 -11.71 34.46 0.55
C LYS A 45 -11.08 33.27 -0.16
N GLU A 46 -10.44 33.53 -1.28
CA GLU A 46 -9.67 32.51 -1.99
C GLU A 46 -8.47 32.06 -1.16
N ASP A 47 -8.27 30.75 -1.09
CA ASP A 47 -7.15 30.11 -0.41
C ASP A 47 -5.94 30.07 -1.36
N LEU A 48 -5.07 31.08 -1.27
CA LEU A 48 -3.86 31.16 -2.11
C LEU A 48 -2.80 30.12 -1.72
N ASP A 49 -2.86 29.62 -0.49
CA ASP A 49 -1.97 28.58 0.05
C ASP A 49 -2.73 27.26 0.13
N SER A 50 -3.17 26.79 -1.04
CA SER A 50 -4.07 25.64 -1.20
C SER A 50 -3.66 24.43 -0.36
N VAL A 51 -4.61 23.91 0.41
CA VAL A 51 -4.49 22.64 1.15
C VAL A 51 -4.44 21.40 0.24
N PHE A 52 -4.60 21.58 -1.07
CA PHE A 52 -4.60 20.51 -2.06
C PHE A 52 -3.20 20.27 -2.66
N PRO A 53 -2.94 19.08 -3.24
CA PRO A 53 -1.65 18.76 -3.85
C PRO A 53 -1.23 19.77 -4.92
N LYS A 54 0.07 20.09 -5.00
CA LYS A 54 0.59 20.98 -6.04
C LYS A 54 0.31 20.42 -7.44
N GLY A 55 -0.10 21.29 -8.36
CA GLY A 55 -0.33 20.96 -9.77
C GLY A 55 -1.78 20.60 -10.11
N VAL A 56 -2.68 20.49 -9.13
CA VAL A 56 -4.12 20.36 -9.39
C VAL A 56 -4.76 21.75 -9.61
N PRO A 57 -5.78 21.87 -10.49
CA PRO A 57 -6.43 23.16 -10.77
C PRO A 57 -7.44 23.58 -9.70
N TRP A 58 -7.64 22.80 -8.65
CA TRP A 58 -8.73 22.97 -7.68
C TRP A 58 -8.59 24.27 -6.88
N VAL A 59 -9.70 24.98 -6.75
CA VAL A 59 -9.76 26.27 -6.05
C VAL A 59 -10.67 26.15 -4.84
N ARG A 60 -10.19 26.67 -3.71
CA ARG A 60 -10.95 26.76 -2.47
C ARG A 60 -11.19 28.21 -2.11
N TYR A 61 -12.42 28.52 -1.74
CA TYR A 61 -12.79 29.71 -1.01
C TYR A 61 -13.17 29.34 0.41
N HIS A 62 -12.73 30.10 1.40
CA HIS A 62 -13.02 29.81 2.79
C HIS A 62 -13.29 31.07 3.61
N GLY A 63 -14.06 30.92 4.68
CA GLY A 63 -14.41 32.01 5.56
C GLY A 63 -15.24 31.53 6.74
N VAL A 64 -15.47 32.44 7.68
CA VAL A 64 -16.42 32.22 8.77
C VAL A 64 -17.65 33.03 8.44
N TYR A 65 -18.80 32.37 8.34
CA TYR A 65 -20.10 33.00 8.15
C TYR A 65 -21.00 32.63 9.32
N LYS A 66 -21.37 33.62 10.14
CA LYS A 66 -21.97 33.40 11.46
C LYS A 66 -21.08 32.47 12.31
N ASP A 67 -21.61 31.33 12.76
CA ASP A 67 -20.88 30.37 13.60
C ASP A 67 -20.34 29.19 12.78
N LEU A 68 -20.41 29.26 11.44
CA LEU A 68 -20.02 28.20 10.53
C LEU A 68 -18.71 28.52 9.81
N HIS A 69 -17.77 27.57 9.84
CA HIS A 69 -16.64 27.54 8.93
C HIS A 69 -17.10 27.03 7.57
N ILE A 70 -17.17 27.92 6.59
CA ILE A 70 -17.60 27.58 5.23
C ILE A 70 -16.36 27.38 4.36
N ASN A 71 -16.31 26.24 3.68
CA ASN A 71 -15.35 25.95 2.62
C ASN A 71 -16.13 25.70 1.34
N LEU A 72 -15.91 26.49 0.31
CA LEU A 72 -16.48 26.27 -1.02
C LEU A 72 -15.34 25.84 -1.94
N VAL A 73 -15.48 24.68 -2.58
CA VAL A 73 -14.46 24.12 -3.46
C VAL A 73 -15.05 23.82 -4.82
N TRP A 74 -14.31 24.17 -5.88
CA TRP A 74 -14.64 23.76 -7.23
C TRP A 74 -13.40 23.20 -7.96
N PRO A 75 -13.58 22.30 -8.95
CA PRO A 75 -12.49 21.63 -9.65
C PRO A 75 -11.54 22.53 -10.44
N GLY A 76 -11.84 23.82 -10.63
CA GLY A 76 -11.01 24.68 -11.46
C GLY A 76 -11.13 24.38 -12.95
N LYS A 77 -10.25 25.00 -13.74
CA LYS A 77 -10.26 24.89 -15.21
C LYS A 77 -9.35 23.78 -15.71
N ASP A 78 -9.77 23.13 -16.79
CA ASP A 78 -8.91 22.24 -17.54
C ASP A 78 -7.70 23.01 -18.07
N SER A 79 -6.51 22.50 -17.81
CA SER A 79 -5.25 23.19 -18.12
C SER A 79 -4.98 23.34 -19.62
N THR A 80 -5.61 22.51 -20.46
CA THR A 80 -5.41 22.52 -21.92
C THR A 80 -6.47 23.35 -22.62
N LEU A 81 -7.74 23.24 -22.21
CA LEU A 81 -8.89 23.82 -22.88
C LEU A 81 -9.41 25.11 -22.21
N GLY A 82 -9.04 25.36 -20.95
CA GLY A 82 -9.43 26.56 -20.21
C GLY A 82 -10.92 26.64 -19.82
N VAL A 83 -11.65 25.53 -19.96
CA VAL A 83 -13.06 25.39 -19.56
C VAL A 83 -13.15 24.82 -18.14
N ASP A 84 -14.25 25.06 -17.44
CA ASP A 84 -14.47 24.53 -16.09
C ASP A 84 -14.50 22.99 -16.12
N SER A 85 -13.82 22.35 -15.17
CA SER A 85 -13.71 20.90 -15.10
C SER A 85 -14.96 20.30 -14.45
N VAL A 86 -15.99 20.09 -15.26
CA VAL A 86 -17.28 19.49 -14.85
C VAL A 86 -17.24 17.95 -14.91
N GLY A 87 -18.29 17.29 -14.43
CA GLY A 87 -18.45 15.83 -14.55
C GLY A 87 -17.98 14.99 -13.36
N THR A 88 -18.25 13.70 -13.45
CA THR A 88 -18.20 12.77 -12.32
C THR A 88 -16.79 12.54 -11.80
N VAL A 89 -15.77 12.55 -12.67
CA VAL A 89 -14.37 12.36 -12.32
C VAL A 89 -13.85 13.54 -11.49
N SER A 90 -14.00 14.76 -12.00
CA SER A 90 -13.58 15.99 -11.34
C SER A 90 -14.28 16.16 -9.99
N ALA A 91 -15.59 15.94 -9.95
CA ALA A 91 -16.38 15.98 -8.72
C ALA A 91 -15.93 14.94 -7.68
N SER A 92 -15.61 13.72 -8.11
CA SER A 92 -15.12 12.67 -7.20
C SER A 92 -13.79 13.03 -6.56
N LEU A 93 -12.82 13.46 -7.38
CA LEU A 93 -11.47 13.78 -6.93
C LEU A 93 -11.46 14.97 -5.95
N VAL A 94 -12.14 16.05 -6.31
CA VAL A 94 -12.17 17.26 -5.48
C VAL A 94 -12.91 17.01 -4.16
N THR A 95 -14.00 16.24 -4.20
CA THR A 95 -14.76 15.88 -2.98
C THR A 95 -13.91 15.03 -2.05
N TYR A 96 -13.21 14.03 -2.59
CA TYR A 96 -12.35 13.16 -1.80
C TYR A 96 -11.23 13.96 -1.13
N ALA A 97 -10.52 14.79 -1.90
CA ALA A 97 -9.44 15.61 -1.37
C ALA A 97 -9.95 16.63 -0.32
N ALA A 98 -11.10 17.25 -0.57
CA ALA A 98 -11.69 18.21 0.35
C ALA A 98 -12.14 17.58 1.67
N ILE A 99 -12.75 16.38 1.64
CA ILE A 99 -13.11 15.68 2.88
C ILE A 99 -11.86 15.33 3.69
N GLN A 100 -10.81 14.80 3.05
CA GLN A 100 -9.57 14.43 3.71
C GLN A 100 -8.87 15.63 4.36
N ALA A 101 -8.80 16.76 3.64
CA ALA A 101 -8.11 17.95 4.10
C ALA A 101 -8.91 18.77 5.13
N LEU A 102 -10.24 18.84 4.98
CA LEU A 102 -11.08 19.82 5.70
C LEU A 102 -11.99 19.19 6.75
N GLN A 103 -12.22 17.88 6.71
CA GLN A 103 -13.05 17.12 7.66
C GLN A 103 -14.40 17.83 7.99
N PRO A 104 -15.24 18.12 6.98
CA PRO A 104 -16.50 18.85 7.20
C PRO A 104 -17.53 18.03 7.98
N ASP A 105 -18.39 18.70 8.74
CA ASP A 105 -19.52 18.06 9.42
C ASP A 105 -20.68 17.75 8.44
N LEU A 106 -20.81 18.53 7.35
CA LEU A 106 -21.85 18.42 6.33
C LEU A 106 -21.33 18.87 4.96
N ILE A 107 -21.74 18.17 3.91
CA ILE A 107 -21.50 18.55 2.51
C ILE A 107 -22.79 19.13 1.90
N ILE A 108 -22.65 20.23 1.17
CA ILE A 108 -23.68 20.76 0.28
C ILE A 108 -23.14 20.68 -1.14
N ASN A 109 -23.68 19.78 -1.96
CA ASN A 109 -23.43 19.86 -3.39
C ASN A 109 -24.46 20.81 -4.00
N ALA A 110 -23.98 21.91 -4.56
CA ALA A 110 -24.81 22.93 -5.17
C ALA A 110 -24.40 23.11 -6.64
N GLY A 111 -25.39 23.32 -7.52
CA GLY A 111 -25.12 23.56 -8.94
C GLY A 111 -26.39 23.71 -9.75
N THR A 112 -26.21 24.10 -10.99
CA THR A 112 -27.24 24.07 -12.02
C THR A 112 -27.53 22.63 -12.46
N ALA A 113 -28.72 22.41 -12.99
CA ALA A 113 -29.19 21.10 -13.43
C ALA A 113 -30.25 21.26 -14.53
N GLY A 114 -30.34 20.26 -15.41
CA GLY A 114 -31.49 20.10 -16.28
C GLY A 114 -32.69 19.51 -15.52
N SER A 115 -33.88 19.68 -16.07
CA SER A 115 -35.09 19.01 -15.58
C SER A 115 -36.00 18.60 -16.74
N PHE A 116 -37.19 18.10 -16.42
CA PHE A 116 -38.12 17.54 -17.41
C PHE A 116 -39.49 18.20 -17.32
N LYS A 117 -40.02 18.63 -18.47
CA LYS A 117 -41.35 19.19 -18.67
C LYS A 117 -42.42 18.22 -18.16
N VAL A 118 -42.25 16.92 -18.42
CA VAL A 118 -43.17 15.88 -17.92
C VAL A 118 -43.20 15.78 -16.38
N LYS A 119 -42.18 16.29 -15.70
CA LYS A 119 -42.11 16.38 -14.23
C LYS A 119 -42.65 17.70 -13.68
N GLY A 120 -43.14 18.60 -14.55
CA GLY A 120 -43.73 19.88 -14.16
C GLY A 120 -42.73 20.91 -13.62
N ALA A 121 -41.44 20.73 -13.92
CA ALA A 121 -40.41 21.69 -13.55
C ALA A 121 -40.38 22.90 -14.48
N SER A 122 -39.94 24.03 -13.96
CA SER A 122 -39.75 25.29 -14.69
C SER A 122 -38.33 25.80 -14.48
N ILE A 123 -37.81 26.56 -15.43
CA ILE A 123 -36.54 27.28 -15.29
C ILE A 123 -36.57 28.10 -14.00
N THR A 124 -35.43 28.15 -13.28
CA THR A 124 -35.25 28.76 -11.95
C THR A 124 -35.86 28.00 -10.76
N ASP A 125 -36.58 26.91 -10.97
CA ASP A 125 -36.97 26.03 -9.86
C ASP A 125 -35.72 25.53 -9.13
N VAL A 126 -35.80 25.44 -7.79
CA VAL A 126 -34.73 24.88 -6.97
C VAL A 126 -35.23 23.63 -6.24
N PHE A 127 -34.50 22.54 -6.46
CA PHE A 127 -34.77 21.23 -5.89
C PHE A 127 -33.76 20.91 -4.78
N LEU A 128 -34.26 20.30 -3.71
CA LEU A 128 -33.48 19.57 -2.73
C LEU A 128 -33.61 18.07 -3.04
N ALA A 129 -32.53 17.41 -3.45
CA ALA A 129 -32.63 16.03 -3.90
C ALA A 129 -32.90 15.07 -2.73
N SER A 130 -33.84 14.13 -2.88
CA SER A 130 -34.10 13.07 -1.91
C SER A 130 -33.19 11.86 -2.09
N ASP A 131 -32.90 11.54 -3.35
CA ASP A 131 -32.09 10.42 -3.77
C ASP A 131 -31.26 10.84 -4.98
N VAL A 132 -30.12 10.20 -5.16
CA VAL A 132 -29.16 10.51 -6.22
C VAL A 132 -28.71 9.22 -6.89
N ALA A 133 -28.71 9.15 -8.22
CA ALA A 133 -28.36 7.93 -8.97
C ALA A 133 -27.56 8.25 -10.24
N PHE A 134 -26.65 7.35 -10.64
CA PHE A 134 -26.02 7.43 -11.96
C PHE A 134 -26.98 6.94 -13.06
N HIS A 135 -26.95 7.55 -14.25
CA HIS A 135 -27.72 7.06 -15.42
C HIS A 135 -26.86 6.48 -16.56
N ASP A 136 -25.57 6.76 -16.59
CA ASP A 136 -24.65 6.39 -17.68
C ASP A 136 -23.67 5.24 -17.32
N ARG A 137 -23.52 4.92 -16.03
CA ARG A 137 -22.69 3.82 -15.51
C ARG A 137 -23.34 2.44 -15.65
N ARG A 138 -23.58 2.01 -16.88
CA ARG A 138 -24.29 0.76 -17.19
C ARG A 138 -23.36 -0.44 -17.22
N ILE A 139 -23.56 -1.37 -16.30
CA ILE A 139 -22.82 -2.64 -16.24
C ILE A 139 -23.86 -3.78 -16.22
N PRO A 140 -24.18 -4.40 -17.37
CA PRO A 140 -25.26 -5.39 -17.47
C PRO A 140 -24.82 -6.77 -16.94
N ILE A 141 -24.30 -6.78 -15.71
CA ILE A 141 -23.88 -7.97 -14.97
C ILE A 141 -24.62 -7.91 -13.64
N PRO A 142 -25.29 -9.00 -13.19
CA PRO A 142 -26.03 -8.99 -11.93
C PRO A 142 -25.18 -8.47 -10.77
N VAL A 143 -25.78 -7.66 -9.89
CA VAL A 143 -25.12 -6.92 -8.78
C VAL A 143 -24.29 -5.73 -9.24
N PHE A 144 -23.56 -5.84 -10.35
CA PHE A 144 -22.82 -4.72 -10.92
C PHE A 144 -23.74 -3.69 -11.61
N ASP A 145 -24.91 -4.13 -12.06
CA ASP A 145 -26.00 -3.28 -12.55
C ASP A 145 -26.51 -2.37 -11.44
N LEU A 146 -26.75 -2.94 -10.25
CA LEU A 146 -27.14 -2.20 -9.04
C LEU A 146 -26.02 -1.29 -8.54
N TYR A 147 -24.75 -1.70 -8.66
CA TYR A 147 -23.61 -0.83 -8.32
C TYR A 147 -23.48 0.34 -9.30
N GLY A 148 -23.61 0.05 -10.59
CA GLY A 148 -23.38 0.99 -11.67
C GLY A 148 -24.39 2.14 -11.66
N VAL A 149 -25.68 1.82 -11.74
CA VAL A 149 -26.77 2.82 -11.74
C VAL A 149 -27.39 3.05 -10.36
N GLY A 150 -26.78 2.50 -9.31
CA GLY A 150 -27.34 2.44 -7.97
C GLY A 150 -27.72 3.80 -7.38
N SER A 151 -28.90 3.85 -6.76
CA SER A 151 -29.38 5.01 -6.02
C SER A 151 -28.71 5.11 -4.64
N ARG A 152 -28.39 6.33 -4.24
CA ARG A 152 -27.85 6.70 -2.94
C ARG A 152 -28.78 7.73 -2.30
N GLN A 153 -29.10 7.54 -1.04
CA GLN A 153 -29.95 8.49 -0.32
C GLN A 153 -29.16 9.74 0.04
N SER A 154 -29.77 10.91 -0.17
CA SER A 154 -29.26 12.14 0.40
C SER A 154 -29.53 12.17 1.91
N PHE A 155 -28.83 13.04 2.64
CA PHE A 155 -29.10 13.22 4.04
C PHE A 155 -30.50 13.84 4.24
N SER A 156 -31.38 13.13 4.96
CA SER A 156 -32.78 13.52 5.14
C SER A 156 -32.89 14.84 5.91
N THR A 157 -33.49 15.85 5.27
CA THR A 157 -33.64 17.21 5.82
C THR A 157 -35.06 17.77 5.65
N PRO A 158 -36.10 17.08 6.18
CA PRO A 158 -37.50 17.49 5.99
C PRO A 158 -37.81 18.89 6.55
N ASN A 159 -37.10 19.32 7.61
CA ASN A 159 -37.28 20.65 8.17
C ASN A 159 -36.71 21.74 7.26
N LEU A 160 -35.57 21.48 6.60
CA LEU A 160 -34.97 22.40 5.63
C LEU A 160 -35.88 22.56 4.41
N LEU A 161 -36.36 21.44 3.87
CA LEU A 161 -37.31 21.41 2.76
C LEU A 161 -38.54 22.27 3.04
N LYS A 162 -39.13 22.10 4.23
CA LYS A 162 -40.33 22.83 4.65
C LYS A 162 -40.06 24.32 4.88
N GLU A 163 -38.98 24.67 5.57
CA GLU A 163 -38.66 26.06 5.91
C GLU A 163 -38.36 26.90 4.67
N LEU A 164 -37.61 26.32 3.72
CA LEU A 164 -37.21 27.02 2.51
C LEU A 164 -38.22 26.88 1.37
N ASN A 165 -39.29 26.13 1.58
CA ASN A 165 -40.32 25.83 0.56
C ASN A 165 -39.71 25.33 -0.77
N LEU A 166 -38.65 24.50 -0.67
CA LEU A 166 -37.97 23.93 -1.82
C LEU A 166 -38.75 22.74 -2.38
N LYS A 167 -38.58 22.47 -3.68
CA LYS A 167 -39.14 21.27 -4.30
C LYS A 167 -38.28 20.06 -3.93
N ALA A 168 -38.88 18.90 -3.69
CA ALA A 168 -38.15 17.64 -3.54
C ALA A 168 -38.19 16.86 -4.84
N GLY A 169 -37.09 16.18 -5.18
CA GLY A 169 -37.01 15.36 -6.39
C GLY A 169 -35.83 14.40 -6.36
N LYS A 170 -35.81 13.44 -7.27
CA LYS A 170 -34.65 12.55 -7.44
C LYS A 170 -33.67 13.17 -8.44
N LEU A 171 -32.39 13.09 -8.11
CA LEU A 171 -31.30 13.57 -8.96
C LEU A 171 -30.69 12.40 -9.73
N SER A 172 -30.48 12.60 -11.02
CA SER A 172 -29.72 11.66 -11.84
C SER A 172 -28.48 12.31 -12.45
N THR A 173 -27.36 11.61 -12.42
CA THR A 173 -26.05 12.14 -12.80
C THR A 173 -25.39 11.31 -13.90
N GLY A 174 -24.73 11.97 -14.84
CA GLY A 174 -23.91 11.37 -15.89
C GLY A 174 -23.00 12.40 -16.54
N ASP A 175 -22.12 11.99 -17.44
CA ASP A 175 -21.08 12.83 -18.03
C ASP A 175 -21.48 13.52 -19.36
N SER A 176 -22.78 13.54 -19.68
CA SER A 176 -23.35 14.19 -20.86
C SER A 176 -24.19 15.41 -20.47
N LEU A 177 -24.14 16.51 -21.24
CA LEU A 177 -25.07 17.65 -21.04
C LEU A 177 -26.46 17.32 -21.62
N ASP A 178 -26.48 16.84 -22.86
CA ASP A 178 -27.66 16.35 -23.54
C ASP A 178 -28.06 14.94 -23.06
N ILE A 179 -29.00 14.30 -23.77
CA ILE A 179 -29.52 12.98 -23.45
C ILE A 179 -29.57 12.09 -24.70
N SER A 180 -28.93 10.93 -24.62
CA SER A 180 -29.11 9.84 -25.57
C SER A 180 -30.35 9.01 -25.21
N PRO A 181 -30.96 8.29 -26.17
CA PRO A 181 -32.13 7.43 -25.91
C PRO A 181 -31.88 6.39 -24.80
N GLN A 182 -30.63 5.97 -24.62
CA GLN A 182 -30.26 5.03 -23.59
C GLN A 182 -30.15 5.67 -22.20
N GLU A 183 -29.66 6.91 -22.11
CA GLU A 183 -29.62 7.66 -20.85
C GLU A 183 -31.04 8.04 -20.43
N GLU A 184 -31.91 8.39 -21.39
CA GLU A 184 -33.34 8.63 -21.16
C GLU A 184 -34.02 7.44 -20.50
N ALA A 185 -33.81 6.23 -21.02
CA ALA A 185 -34.37 5.01 -20.40
C ALA A 185 -33.93 4.83 -18.95
N SER A 186 -32.64 5.07 -18.64
CA SER A 186 -32.10 5.00 -17.27
C SER A 186 -32.67 6.08 -16.35
N ILE A 187 -32.77 7.32 -16.84
CA ILE A 187 -33.31 8.48 -16.10
C ILE A 187 -34.78 8.25 -15.75
N VAL A 188 -35.57 7.73 -16.71
CA VAL A 188 -36.97 7.35 -16.50
C VAL A 188 -37.06 6.21 -15.49
N ALA A 189 -36.22 5.18 -15.59
CA ALA A 189 -36.20 4.07 -14.64
C ALA A 189 -35.85 4.51 -13.20
N ASN A 190 -34.99 5.53 -13.06
CA ASN A 190 -34.64 6.12 -11.78
C ASN A 190 -35.73 7.08 -11.24
N ASP A 191 -36.77 7.37 -12.03
CA ASP A 191 -37.82 8.33 -11.71
C ASP A 191 -37.23 9.73 -11.38
N ALA A 192 -36.20 10.12 -12.13
CA ALA A 192 -35.46 11.36 -11.90
C ALA A 192 -36.30 12.60 -12.22
N THR A 193 -36.18 13.62 -11.37
CA THR A 193 -36.81 14.94 -11.56
C THR A 193 -35.81 15.94 -12.11
N VAL A 194 -34.54 15.83 -11.71
CA VAL A 194 -33.45 16.71 -12.13
C VAL A 194 -32.25 15.89 -12.59
N LYS A 195 -31.48 16.44 -13.53
CA LYS A 195 -30.28 15.83 -14.11
C LYS A 195 -29.08 16.76 -13.98
N ASP A 196 -27.97 16.26 -13.46
CA ASP A 196 -26.70 17.00 -13.39
C ASP A 196 -25.52 16.13 -13.84
N MET A 197 -24.30 16.62 -13.61
CA MET A 197 -23.07 15.93 -13.98
C MET A 197 -22.16 15.57 -12.78
N GLU A 198 -22.53 15.94 -11.55
CA GLU A 198 -21.67 15.81 -10.36
C GLU A 198 -22.33 15.04 -9.20
N GLY A 199 -23.63 15.18 -8.99
CA GLY A 199 -24.31 14.85 -7.74
C GLY A 199 -24.06 13.42 -7.25
N ALA A 200 -24.25 12.41 -8.11
CA ALA A 200 -24.06 11.01 -7.72
C ALA A 200 -22.60 10.69 -7.39
N ALA A 201 -21.65 11.38 -8.02
CA ALA A 201 -20.23 11.23 -7.74
C ALA A 201 -19.87 11.82 -6.37
N VAL A 202 -20.39 13.01 -6.05
CA VAL A 202 -20.23 13.59 -4.71
C VAL A 202 -20.90 12.70 -3.65
N ALA A 203 -22.12 12.20 -3.92
CA ALA A 203 -22.84 11.27 -3.04
C ALA A 203 -22.06 9.97 -2.80
N TYR A 204 -21.44 9.43 -3.84
CA TYR A 204 -20.61 8.23 -3.76
C TYR A 204 -19.44 8.42 -2.80
N VAL A 205 -18.69 9.52 -2.95
CA VAL A 205 -17.53 9.82 -2.10
C VAL A 205 -17.95 10.14 -0.67
N ALA A 206 -19.03 10.92 -0.50
CA ALA A 206 -19.57 11.26 0.81
C ALA A 206 -20.02 10.01 1.59
N ASP A 207 -20.71 9.07 0.94
CA ASP A 207 -21.09 7.79 1.57
C ASP A 207 -19.87 6.91 1.86
N LEU A 208 -18.87 6.89 0.97
CA LEU A 208 -17.61 6.15 1.19
C LEU A 208 -16.88 6.64 2.44
N LEU A 209 -16.83 7.95 2.66
CA LEU A 209 -16.14 8.59 3.78
C LEU A 209 -17.07 8.91 4.98
N LYS A 210 -18.34 8.46 4.91
CA LYS A 210 -19.35 8.60 5.97
C LYS A 210 -19.61 10.05 6.40
N VAL A 211 -19.58 10.98 5.44
CA VAL A 211 -19.94 12.39 5.64
C VAL A 211 -21.36 12.65 5.12
N PRO A 212 -22.26 13.22 5.93
CA PRO A 212 -23.60 13.63 5.48
C PRO A 212 -23.53 14.60 4.29
N ALA A 213 -24.39 14.41 3.29
CA ALA A 213 -24.45 15.27 2.11
C ALA A 213 -25.89 15.62 1.71
N ILE A 214 -26.14 16.89 1.38
CA ILE A 214 -27.39 17.38 0.77
C ILE A 214 -27.10 17.98 -0.60
N PHE A 215 -28.11 17.99 -1.48
CA PHE A 215 -27.94 18.35 -2.89
C PHE A 215 -28.98 19.40 -3.27
N ILE A 216 -28.53 20.61 -3.61
CA ILE A 216 -29.36 21.75 -4.01
C ILE A 216 -29.13 22.00 -5.49
N LYS A 217 -30.18 21.88 -6.31
CA LYS A 217 -30.09 21.89 -7.77
C LYS A 217 -31.07 22.89 -8.37
N ALA A 218 -30.57 23.85 -9.14
CA ALA A 218 -31.38 24.89 -9.76
C ALA A 218 -31.55 24.63 -11.26
N VAL A 219 -32.78 24.70 -11.77
CA VAL A 219 -33.12 24.26 -13.13
C VAL A 219 -32.71 25.29 -14.19
N THR A 220 -31.77 24.93 -15.06
CA THR A 220 -31.25 25.75 -16.18
C THR A 220 -31.90 25.49 -17.52
N ASP A 221 -32.36 24.27 -17.74
CA ASP A 221 -32.82 23.78 -19.03
C ASP A 221 -33.86 22.66 -18.84
N ILE A 222 -34.70 22.49 -19.86
CA ILE A 222 -35.71 21.44 -19.93
C ILE A 222 -35.29 20.44 -21.00
N VAL A 223 -34.80 19.29 -20.55
CA VAL A 223 -34.10 18.28 -21.37
C VAL A 223 -35.03 17.64 -22.42
N ASP A 224 -36.31 17.46 -22.09
CA ASP A 224 -37.37 16.97 -22.97
C ASP A 224 -38.19 18.12 -23.62
N GLY A 225 -37.61 19.33 -23.65
CA GLY A 225 -38.21 20.54 -24.18
C GLY A 225 -38.01 20.73 -25.69
N ASP A 226 -38.60 21.80 -26.23
CA ASP A 226 -38.57 22.12 -27.66
C ASP A 226 -37.28 22.86 -28.09
N LYS A 227 -36.41 23.22 -27.13
CA LYS A 227 -35.16 23.96 -27.35
C LYS A 227 -33.93 23.06 -27.15
N PRO A 228 -32.83 23.28 -27.89
CA PRO A 228 -31.57 22.60 -27.61
C PRO A 228 -31.06 22.90 -26.19
N THR A 229 -30.72 21.86 -25.44
CA THR A 229 -30.28 21.93 -24.03
C THR A 229 -29.16 22.95 -23.81
N ALA A 230 -28.12 22.92 -24.66
CA ALA A 230 -26.97 23.82 -24.53
C ALA A 230 -27.34 25.30 -24.70
N GLU A 231 -28.27 25.61 -25.62
CA GLU A 231 -28.73 26.99 -25.85
C GLU A 231 -29.56 27.49 -24.68
N GLU A 232 -30.49 26.66 -24.18
CA GLU A 232 -31.33 27.03 -23.04
C GLU A 232 -30.52 27.18 -21.75
N PHE A 233 -29.54 26.30 -21.53
CA PHE A 233 -28.58 26.41 -20.44
C PHE A 233 -27.86 27.76 -20.46
N LEU A 234 -27.22 28.11 -21.58
CA LEU A 234 -26.47 29.37 -21.72
C LEU A 234 -27.39 30.60 -21.58
N GLN A 235 -28.61 30.53 -22.11
CA GLN A 235 -29.60 31.60 -22.03
C GLN A 235 -30.01 31.90 -20.58
N ASN A 236 -30.14 30.86 -19.74
CA ASN A 236 -30.72 30.97 -18.41
C ASN A 236 -29.70 31.00 -17.27
N LEU A 237 -28.43 30.66 -17.55
CA LEU A 237 -27.38 30.48 -16.54
C LEU A 237 -27.30 31.62 -15.52
N ALA A 238 -27.34 32.88 -15.95
CA ALA A 238 -27.25 34.03 -15.06
C ALA A 238 -28.42 34.12 -14.07
N ALA A 239 -29.66 33.93 -14.54
CA ALA A 239 -30.86 34.00 -13.70
C ALA A 239 -30.92 32.83 -12.72
N VAL A 240 -30.55 31.64 -13.18
CA VAL A 240 -30.62 30.41 -12.38
C VAL A 240 -29.52 30.38 -11.32
N THR A 241 -28.33 30.91 -11.63
CA THR A 241 -27.27 31.08 -10.63
C THR A 241 -27.70 32.01 -9.51
N ALA A 242 -28.49 33.05 -9.78
CA ALA A 242 -29.04 33.92 -8.74
C ALA A 242 -30.04 33.18 -7.83
N ALA A 243 -30.88 32.31 -8.40
CA ALA A 243 -31.77 31.45 -7.62
C ALA A 243 -30.99 30.43 -6.77
N LEU A 244 -29.93 29.85 -7.33
CA LEU A 244 -29.03 28.93 -6.62
C LEU A 244 -28.33 29.63 -5.44
N ASP A 245 -27.75 30.82 -5.66
CA ASP A 245 -27.14 31.66 -4.63
C ASP A 245 -28.09 31.89 -3.45
N GLN A 246 -29.32 32.29 -3.76
CA GLN A 246 -30.34 32.55 -2.76
C GLN A 246 -30.65 31.28 -1.95
N ALA A 247 -30.89 30.16 -2.61
CA ALA A 247 -31.24 28.90 -1.95
C ALA A 247 -30.10 28.34 -1.09
N VAL A 248 -28.86 28.38 -1.58
CA VAL A 248 -27.68 27.92 -0.82
C VAL A 248 -27.44 28.80 0.40
N THR A 249 -27.53 30.13 0.25
CA THR A 249 -27.38 31.07 1.37
C THR A 249 -28.45 30.83 2.44
N GLN A 250 -29.71 30.67 2.03
CA GLN A 250 -30.81 30.35 2.94
C GLN A 250 -30.64 28.99 3.62
N ALA A 251 -30.07 27.99 2.93
CA ALA A 251 -29.76 26.70 3.53
C ALA A 251 -28.66 26.82 4.58
N VAL A 252 -27.57 27.54 4.29
CA VAL A 252 -26.50 27.83 5.27
C VAL A 252 -27.07 28.57 6.49
N ASP A 253 -27.94 29.55 6.27
CA ASP A 253 -28.62 30.27 7.34
C ASP A 253 -29.48 29.36 8.22
N PHE A 254 -30.24 28.45 7.61
CA PHE A 254 -31.06 27.47 8.32
C PHE A 254 -30.21 26.52 9.16
N ILE A 255 -29.07 26.09 8.61
CA ILE A 255 -28.15 25.11 9.21
C ILE A 255 -27.40 25.69 10.42
N ASN A 256 -27.14 27.01 10.44
CA ASN A 256 -26.45 27.66 11.56
C ASN A 256 -27.12 27.35 12.90
N GLY A 257 -26.35 26.80 13.84
CA GLY A 257 -26.86 26.41 15.17
C GLY A 257 -27.72 25.13 15.19
N LYS A 258 -27.84 24.39 14.08
CA LYS A 258 -28.52 23.08 14.04
C LYS A 258 -27.54 21.95 14.28
N CYS A 259 -28.07 20.82 14.77
CA CYS A 259 -27.32 19.57 14.94
C CYS A 259 -27.87 18.52 13.96
N LEU A 260 -27.00 17.65 13.46
CA LEU A 260 -27.42 16.47 12.72
C LEU A 260 -27.89 15.40 13.70
N LYS A 261 -29.11 14.88 13.52
CA LYS A 261 -29.54 13.66 14.22
C LYS A 261 -29.11 12.46 13.39
N LYS A 262 -28.24 11.62 13.94
CA LYS A 262 -27.95 10.31 13.36
C LYS A 262 -29.22 9.47 13.46
N TYR A 263 -29.87 9.22 12.33
CA TYR A 263 -30.79 8.09 12.22
C TYR A 263 -29.96 6.85 11.88
N ASP A 264 -30.23 5.73 12.55
CA ASP A 264 -29.67 4.44 12.18
C ASP A 264 -30.14 4.12 10.75
N ILE A 265 -29.27 4.33 9.76
CA ILE A 265 -29.54 3.97 8.37
C ILE A 265 -29.40 2.44 8.30
N GLN A 266 -30.44 1.72 8.70
CA GLN A 266 -30.62 0.35 8.24
C GLN A 266 -30.78 0.40 6.72
N LEU A 267 -29.80 -0.16 6.00
CA LEU A 267 -29.89 -0.46 4.57
C LEU A 267 -31.16 -1.27 4.29
N LYS A 268 -32.26 -0.58 3.93
CA LYS A 268 -33.37 -1.21 3.23
C LYS A 268 -32.95 -1.39 1.77
N ILE A 269 -32.36 -2.54 1.46
CA ILE A 269 -32.28 -3.01 0.09
C ILE A 269 -33.72 -3.29 -0.36
N VAL A 270 -34.30 -2.38 -1.15
CA VAL A 270 -35.59 -2.59 -1.80
C VAL A 270 -35.35 -3.52 -2.98
N ILE A 271 -35.56 -4.83 -2.78
CA ILE A 271 -35.62 -5.80 -3.88
C ILE A 271 -36.96 -5.57 -4.60
N VAL A 272 -36.93 -4.93 -5.76
CA VAL A 272 -38.09 -4.87 -6.66
C VAL A 272 -38.22 -6.24 -7.34
N HIS A 273 -39.18 -7.04 -6.87
CA HIS A 273 -39.59 -8.27 -7.56
C HIS A 273 -40.35 -7.92 -8.84
N SER A 274 -39.68 -8.01 -10.00
CA SER A 274 -40.33 -8.17 -11.30
C SER A 274 -40.39 -9.67 -11.62
N LEU A 275 -41.47 -10.33 -11.22
CA LEU A 275 -41.84 -11.66 -11.69
C LEU A 275 -43.00 -11.54 -12.69
N SER A 276 -42.73 -11.77 -13.98
CA SER A 276 -43.76 -12.24 -14.91
C SER A 276 -43.24 -13.40 -15.75
N ARG A 277 -43.71 -14.59 -15.37
CA ARG A 277 -44.05 -15.79 -16.17
C ARG A 277 -43.13 -16.14 -17.37
N THR A 278 -42.44 -17.28 -17.28
CA THR A 278 -42.91 -18.55 -17.88
C THR A 278 -41.99 -19.74 -17.55
N ASN A 279 -42.63 -20.79 -17.02
CA ASN A 279 -42.39 -22.23 -17.10
C ASN A 279 -41.02 -22.91 -16.82
N ALA A 280 -41.13 -23.82 -15.84
CA ALA A 280 -40.62 -25.20 -15.81
C ALA A 280 -39.43 -25.47 -14.87
N LEU A 281 -39.81 -25.80 -13.63
CA LEU A 281 -39.00 -26.50 -12.63
C LEU A 281 -38.45 -27.83 -13.17
N ARG A 282 -37.13 -28.04 -13.04
CA ARG A 282 -36.56 -29.34 -12.66
C ARG A 282 -35.44 -29.13 -11.65
N SER A 283 -35.44 -30.02 -10.68
CA SER A 283 -34.69 -30.12 -9.44
C SER A 283 -33.16 -30.13 -9.59
N GLY A 284 -32.46 -29.46 -8.67
CA GLY A 284 -31.03 -29.65 -8.42
C GLY A 284 -30.45 -28.50 -7.60
N ASP A 285 -30.37 -28.72 -6.28
CA ASP A 285 -29.44 -28.13 -5.30
C ASP A 285 -28.97 -26.67 -5.46
N LEU A 286 -29.41 -25.80 -4.54
CA LEU A 286 -28.59 -24.77 -3.88
C LEU A 286 -29.42 -24.07 -2.80
N VAL A 287 -29.25 -24.50 -1.54
CA VAL A 287 -29.71 -23.75 -0.37
C VAL A 287 -28.56 -22.84 0.06
N TYR A 288 -28.65 -21.55 -0.28
CA TYR A 288 -27.92 -20.48 0.41
C TYR A 288 -28.96 -19.67 1.19
N ILE A 289 -28.92 -19.75 2.52
CA ILE A 289 -29.70 -18.90 3.42
C ILE A 289 -28.81 -17.74 3.87
N SER A 290 -29.37 -16.53 3.72
CA SER A 290 -28.82 -15.23 4.06
C SER A 290 -28.88 -14.90 5.56
N HIS A 291 -28.04 -13.94 5.95
CA HIS A 291 -27.83 -13.30 7.26
C HIS A 291 -29.08 -12.90 8.09
N HIS A 292 -29.01 -12.95 9.43
CA HIS A 292 -28.63 -11.79 10.28
C HIS A 292 -28.68 -12.05 11.82
N SER A 293 -27.69 -11.44 12.47
CA SER A 293 -27.42 -11.05 13.87
C SER A 293 -28.30 -11.39 15.09
N THR A 294 -27.57 -11.37 16.22
CA THR A 294 -27.86 -10.86 17.58
C THR A 294 -28.29 -11.84 18.69
N LYS A 295 -27.52 -11.77 19.79
CA LYS A 295 -27.63 -12.45 21.10
C LYS A 295 -27.18 -13.91 21.14
N VAL A 296 -25.91 -14.12 21.46
CA VAL A 296 -25.51 -15.28 22.27
C VAL A 296 -25.31 -14.78 23.70
N HIS A 297 -26.33 -15.02 24.52
CA HIS A 297 -26.10 -15.31 25.93
C HIS A 297 -25.11 -16.47 25.98
N ALA A 298 -23.92 -16.23 26.52
CA ALA A 298 -23.05 -17.32 26.95
C ALA A 298 -23.70 -17.98 28.18
N LEU A 299 -24.58 -18.95 27.92
CA LEU A 299 -24.95 -19.97 28.89
C LEU A 299 -23.75 -20.91 29.01
N PHE A 300 -22.89 -20.60 29.97
CA PHE A 300 -21.93 -21.56 30.53
C PHE A 300 -22.71 -22.73 31.15
N GLY A 301 -22.53 -23.91 30.56
CA GLY A 301 -22.76 -25.18 31.24
C GLY A 301 -21.66 -25.41 32.28
N LEU A 302 -22.07 -25.38 33.54
CA LEU A 302 -21.40 -25.82 34.75
C LEU A 302 -20.20 -26.79 34.57
N SER A 303 -19.01 -26.33 34.94
CA SER A 303 -18.15 -27.05 35.88
C SER A 303 -17.36 -26.03 36.69
N GLY A 304 -17.40 -26.17 38.01
CA GLY A 304 -17.27 -25.06 38.96
C GLY A 304 -15.91 -24.37 39.01
N SER A 305 -15.93 -23.08 39.32
CA SER A 305 -15.44 -22.59 40.61
C SER A 305 -15.68 -21.08 40.69
N LYS A 306 -16.15 -20.67 41.86
CA LYS A 306 -16.41 -19.28 42.25
C LYS A 306 -15.08 -18.52 42.26
N GLN A 307 -15.05 -17.28 41.76
CA GLN A 307 -14.58 -16.15 42.57
C GLN A 307 -14.90 -14.78 41.96
N SER A 308 -15.11 -13.86 42.91
CA SER A 308 -15.60 -12.48 42.91
C SER A 308 -14.99 -11.49 41.92
N VAL A 309 -15.88 -10.59 41.49
CA VAL A 309 -15.63 -9.24 40.97
C VAL A 309 -14.82 -8.43 41.98
N GLY A 310 -13.74 -7.79 41.52
CA GLY A 310 -13.07 -6.69 42.20
C GLY A 310 -13.28 -5.39 41.42
N HIS A 311 -13.94 -4.42 42.06
CA HIS A 311 -13.95 -3.02 41.65
C HIS A 311 -12.53 -2.45 41.68
N LEU A 312 -12.14 -1.71 40.65
CA LEU A 312 -11.20 -0.61 40.76
C LEU A 312 -11.69 0.55 39.89
N ASP A 313 -11.92 1.66 40.58
CA ASP A 313 -12.30 2.98 40.07
C ASP A 313 -11.17 3.64 39.26
N ASP A 314 -11.63 4.47 38.32
CA ASP A 314 -11.15 5.79 37.90
C ASP A 314 -9.66 6.13 37.81
N GLY A 315 -9.30 6.65 36.61
CA GLY A 315 -8.42 7.82 36.54
C GLY A 315 -7.41 7.83 35.40
N CYS A 316 -7.82 8.24 34.19
CA CYS A 316 -6.95 9.04 33.32
C CYS A 316 -7.77 9.75 32.24
N SER A 317 -7.89 11.07 32.36
CA SER A 317 -8.68 11.92 31.47
C SER A 317 -8.05 12.06 30.08
N TRP A 318 -8.91 12.13 29.07
CA TRP A 318 -8.58 12.34 27.65
C TRP A 318 -7.71 13.60 27.42
N GLU A 319 -7.81 14.60 28.30
CA GLU A 319 -7.01 15.83 28.25
C GLU A 319 -5.52 15.64 28.57
N ALA A 320 -5.16 14.62 29.35
CA ALA A 320 -3.76 14.28 29.58
C ALA A 320 -3.11 13.66 28.33
N SER A 321 -3.87 12.87 27.57
CA SER A 321 -3.44 12.28 26.29
C SER A 321 -3.42 13.30 25.15
N TYR A 322 -4.43 14.19 25.10
CA TYR A 322 -4.54 15.23 24.07
C TYR A 322 -3.46 16.31 24.20
N ASN A 323 -3.14 16.77 25.42
CA ASN A 323 -2.07 17.75 25.63
C ASN A 323 -0.67 17.16 25.42
N ARG A 324 -0.50 15.84 25.56
CA ARG A 324 0.75 15.13 25.25
C ARG A 324 0.98 15.07 23.73
N ILE A 325 -0.08 14.88 22.94
CA ILE A 325 -0.04 14.87 21.46
C ILE A 325 0.14 16.29 20.90
N LYS A 326 -0.55 17.30 21.43
CA LYS A 326 -0.43 18.70 20.97
C LYS A 326 0.97 19.30 21.20
N LYS A 327 1.65 18.92 22.30
CA LYS A 327 3.05 19.32 22.56
C LYS A 327 4.07 18.64 21.63
N GLN A 328 3.72 17.52 21.01
CA GLN A 328 4.61 16.74 20.14
C GLN A 328 4.54 17.21 18.68
N VAL A 329 3.36 17.68 18.24
CA VAL A 329 3.11 18.17 16.87
C VAL A 329 3.59 19.61 16.66
N TYR A 330 3.49 20.51 17.66
CA TYR A 330 3.92 21.91 17.52
C TYR A 330 5.41 22.19 17.77
N ARG A 331 6.24 21.14 17.91
CA ARG A 331 7.71 21.28 18.02
C ARG A 331 8.47 20.82 16.77
N HIS A 332 7.80 20.37 15.71
CA HIS A 332 8.47 19.73 14.56
C HIS A 332 8.46 20.54 13.25
N SER A 333 7.96 21.78 13.24
CA SER A 333 7.86 22.57 12.00
C SER A 333 8.67 23.88 11.97
N SER A 334 9.56 24.13 12.94
CA SER A 334 10.49 25.27 12.85
C SER A 334 11.84 25.08 13.56
N SER A 335 12.20 23.84 13.91
CA SER A 335 13.48 23.52 14.57
C SER A 335 14.23 22.34 13.95
N SER A 336 13.63 21.64 12.97
CA SER A 336 14.24 20.46 12.33
C SER A 336 15.36 20.82 11.34
N GLU A 337 15.30 21.97 10.67
CA GLU A 337 16.40 22.43 9.80
C GLU A 337 17.63 22.92 10.60
N ASN A 338 17.43 23.50 11.79
CA ASN A 338 18.53 23.91 12.67
C ASN A 338 19.08 22.77 13.54
N MET A 339 18.28 21.75 13.90
CA MET A 339 18.76 20.57 14.64
C MET A 339 19.69 19.67 13.82
N VAL A 340 19.48 19.58 12.51
CA VAL A 340 20.38 18.81 11.62
C VAL A 340 21.76 19.47 11.56
N TYR A 341 21.84 20.80 11.63
CA TYR A 341 23.11 21.52 11.70
C TYR A 341 23.75 21.45 13.10
N GLU A 342 22.98 21.46 14.19
CA GLU A 342 23.53 21.40 15.56
C GLU A 342 23.98 19.99 16.00
N GLN A 343 23.34 18.91 15.53
CA GLN A 343 23.77 17.54 15.87
C GLN A 343 25.01 17.06 15.11
N ILE A 344 25.35 17.70 13.98
CA ILE A 344 26.60 17.45 13.25
C ILE A 344 27.81 18.07 13.99
N VAL A 345 27.58 19.01 14.91
CA VAL A 345 28.64 19.77 15.59
C VAL A 345 28.90 19.29 17.04
N GLN A 346 28.09 18.39 17.60
CA GLN A 346 28.34 17.80 18.93
C GLN A 346 28.51 16.28 18.85
N GLY A 347 29.78 15.84 18.82
CA GLY A 347 30.20 14.44 18.81
C GLY A 347 29.77 13.67 20.06
N GLY A 348 28.60 13.03 19.99
CA GLY A 348 28.14 12.02 20.94
C GLY A 348 27.47 10.85 20.22
N LEU A 349 28.09 9.67 20.28
CA LEU A 349 27.55 8.41 19.76
C LEU A 349 26.19 8.11 20.42
N THR A 350 25.10 8.10 19.65
CA THR A 350 23.81 7.59 20.12
C THR A 350 23.49 6.28 19.41
N THR A 351 23.53 5.17 20.14
CA THR A 351 23.11 3.82 19.69
C THR A 351 21.58 3.66 19.61
N LYS A 352 20.83 4.78 19.69
CA LYS A 352 19.38 4.79 19.66
C LYS A 352 18.88 5.05 18.24
N ALA A 353 17.84 4.33 17.87
CA ALA A 353 17.10 4.57 16.65
C ALA A 353 16.37 5.93 16.70
N ASN A 354 16.34 6.62 15.57
CA ASN A 354 15.58 7.84 15.37
C ASN A 354 14.07 7.53 15.32
N PRO A 355 13.21 8.34 15.95
CA PRO A 355 11.76 8.15 15.90
C PRO A 355 11.23 8.06 14.47
N GLY A 356 10.35 7.10 14.22
CA GLY A 356 9.71 6.88 12.92
C GLY A 356 10.63 6.33 11.81
N LYS A 357 11.92 6.07 12.06
CA LYS A 357 12.81 5.43 11.08
C LYS A 357 12.74 3.92 11.18
N ALA A 358 12.69 3.25 10.03
CA ALA A 358 12.66 1.79 9.98
C ALA A 358 13.99 1.23 10.50
N THR A 359 13.90 0.17 11.30
CA THR A 359 15.04 -0.55 11.84
C THR A 359 14.92 -2.04 11.58
N ILE A 360 16.04 -2.70 11.32
CA ILE A 360 16.15 -4.16 11.35
C ILE A 360 16.24 -4.57 12.82
N LEU A 361 15.30 -5.38 13.29
CA LEU A 361 15.18 -5.81 14.69
C LEU A 361 15.72 -7.23 14.93
N ALA A 362 15.68 -8.08 13.91
CA ALA A 362 16.16 -9.45 14.00
C ALA A 362 16.54 -9.99 12.62
N LEU A 363 17.41 -11.01 12.60
CA LEU A 363 17.84 -11.73 11.41
C LEU A 363 17.75 -13.24 11.63
N GLY A 364 17.30 -13.99 10.63
CA GLY A 364 17.26 -15.45 10.63
C GLY A 364 17.73 -16.03 9.30
N LYS A 365 18.21 -17.27 9.33
CA LYS A 365 18.62 -18.02 8.14
C LYS A 365 18.30 -19.49 8.30
N ALA A 366 18.08 -20.16 7.19
CA ALA A 366 17.90 -21.61 7.13
C ALA A 366 18.44 -22.16 5.80
N PHE A 367 18.74 -23.45 5.79
CA PHE A 367 19.42 -24.12 4.69
C PHE A 367 18.82 -25.53 4.50
N PRO A 368 18.89 -26.10 3.29
CA PRO A 368 18.57 -27.50 3.09
C PRO A 368 19.63 -28.39 3.77
N HIS A 369 19.34 -29.68 3.93
CA HIS A 369 20.19 -30.59 4.68
C HIS A 369 21.53 -30.93 4.01
N GLN A 370 21.60 -30.87 2.68
CA GLN A 370 22.79 -31.31 1.95
C GLN A 370 23.81 -30.18 1.83
N LEU A 371 24.98 -30.38 2.45
CA LEU A 371 26.15 -29.54 2.34
C LEU A 371 27.13 -30.13 1.32
N VAL A 372 27.56 -29.32 0.36
CA VAL A 372 28.55 -29.68 -0.66
C VAL A 372 29.82 -28.85 -0.44
N MET A 373 30.94 -29.54 -0.23
CA MET A 373 32.26 -28.90 -0.22
C MET A 373 32.66 -28.60 -1.67
N GLN A 374 33.18 -27.39 -1.92
CA GLN A 374 33.54 -26.94 -3.26
C GLN A 374 34.58 -27.84 -3.94
N GLU A 375 35.44 -28.51 -3.15
CA GLU A 375 36.41 -29.48 -3.65
C GLU A 375 35.79 -30.74 -4.27
N PHE A 376 34.61 -31.16 -3.80
CA PHE A 376 33.89 -32.32 -4.32
C PHE A 376 32.83 -31.97 -5.36
N LEU A 377 32.59 -30.68 -5.59
CA LEU A 377 31.57 -30.22 -6.54
C LEU A 377 31.79 -30.79 -7.93
N VAL A 378 33.02 -30.72 -8.45
CA VAL A 378 33.29 -31.06 -9.85
C VAL A 378 32.96 -32.52 -10.12
N ASP A 379 33.49 -33.42 -9.29
CA ASP A 379 33.24 -34.85 -9.46
C ASP A 379 31.78 -35.22 -9.22
N GLY A 380 31.15 -34.63 -8.20
CA GLY A 380 29.72 -34.84 -7.93
C GLY A 380 28.83 -34.36 -9.08
N TYR A 381 29.07 -33.16 -9.61
CA TYR A 381 28.26 -32.57 -10.67
C TYR A 381 28.38 -33.33 -11.99
N PHE A 382 29.59 -33.73 -12.40
CA PHE A 382 29.80 -34.52 -13.62
C PHE A 382 29.23 -35.94 -13.50
N LYS A 383 29.37 -36.57 -12.32
CA LYS A 383 28.71 -37.85 -12.02
C LYS A 383 27.19 -37.73 -12.11
N ASN A 384 26.62 -36.69 -11.51
CA ASN A 384 25.17 -36.51 -11.41
C ASN A 384 24.51 -36.13 -12.75
N THR A 385 25.28 -35.59 -13.69
CA THR A 385 24.82 -35.21 -15.03
C THR A 385 25.25 -36.19 -16.12
N ASN A 386 25.91 -37.29 -15.74
CA ASN A 386 26.42 -38.33 -16.65
C ASN A 386 27.18 -37.74 -17.84
N CYS A 387 28.06 -36.76 -17.57
CA CYS A 387 28.88 -36.09 -18.57
C CYS A 387 30.36 -36.45 -18.36
N ASP A 388 31.04 -36.83 -19.44
CA ASP A 388 32.46 -37.22 -19.45
C ASP A 388 33.36 -36.20 -20.18
N ASP A 389 32.85 -34.99 -20.48
CA ASP A 389 33.62 -33.95 -21.16
C ASP A 389 34.76 -33.42 -20.28
N LEU A 390 36.00 -33.77 -20.66
CA LEU A 390 37.20 -33.42 -19.93
C LEU A 390 37.50 -31.91 -19.96
N GLU A 391 37.17 -31.20 -21.04
CA GLU A 391 37.43 -29.77 -21.17
C GLU A 391 36.52 -28.97 -20.25
N LEU A 392 35.21 -29.30 -20.25
CA LEU A 392 34.24 -28.70 -19.33
C LEU A 392 34.59 -29.03 -17.88
N LYS A 393 35.03 -30.26 -17.60
CA LYS A 393 35.47 -30.66 -16.25
C LYS A 393 36.66 -29.83 -15.78
N GLN A 394 37.69 -29.69 -16.61
CA GLN A 394 38.85 -28.85 -16.31
C GLN A 394 38.48 -27.37 -16.15
N LYS A 395 37.51 -26.88 -16.92
CA LYS A 395 37.02 -25.51 -16.80
C LYS A 395 36.30 -25.29 -15.47
N LEU A 396 35.40 -26.19 -15.07
CA LEU A 396 34.72 -26.10 -13.78
C LEU A 396 35.72 -26.18 -12.62
N THR A 397 36.71 -27.07 -12.68
CA THR A 397 37.81 -27.14 -11.70
C THR A 397 38.55 -25.82 -11.53
N ARG A 398 38.87 -25.14 -12.65
CA ARG A 398 39.50 -23.81 -12.62
C ARG A 398 38.57 -22.78 -11.97
N LEU A 399 37.29 -22.78 -12.34
CA LEU A 399 36.29 -21.86 -11.76
C LEU A 399 36.18 -22.06 -10.25
N CYS A 400 35.99 -23.29 -9.77
CA CYS A 400 35.91 -23.62 -8.33
C CYS A 400 37.08 -23.04 -7.53
N LYS A 401 38.32 -23.15 -8.04
CA LYS A 401 39.51 -22.57 -7.39
C LYS A 401 39.50 -21.05 -7.33
N THR A 402 38.92 -20.37 -8.33
CA THR A 402 38.88 -18.90 -8.40
C THR A 402 37.68 -18.28 -7.68
N THR A 403 36.61 -19.04 -7.42
CA THR A 403 35.36 -18.51 -6.83
C THR A 403 35.46 -18.12 -5.36
N THR A 404 36.49 -18.57 -4.64
CA THR A 404 36.67 -18.44 -3.17
C THR A 404 35.62 -19.14 -2.30
N VAL A 405 34.55 -19.68 -2.90
CA VAL A 405 33.54 -20.51 -2.24
C VAL A 405 34.20 -21.77 -1.69
N LYS A 406 33.91 -22.11 -0.43
CA LYS A 406 34.35 -23.34 0.23
C LYS A 406 33.22 -24.34 0.39
N THR A 407 32.02 -23.85 0.72
CA THR A 407 30.86 -24.68 1.01
C THR A 407 29.60 -24.07 0.44
N ARG A 408 28.65 -24.93 0.07
CA ARG A 408 27.29 -24.53 -0.35
C ARG A 408 26.28 -25.55 0.10
N TYR A 409 25.10 -25.07 0.45
CA TYR A 409 23.96 -25.93 0.67
C TYR A 409 23.17 -26.08 -0.63
N VAL A 410 22.63 -27.26 -0.89
CA VAL A 410 21.84 -27.54 -2.10
C VAL A 410 20.64 -28.40 -1.76
N VAL A 411 19.53 -28.18 -2.46
CA VAL A 411 18.36 -29.08 -2.43
C VAL A 411 18.62 -30.30 -3.32
N MET A 412 19.41 -30.14 -4.39
CA MET A 412 19.69 -31.21 -5.36
C MET A 412 20.42 -32.38 -4.70
N SER A 413 19.85 -33.58 -4.84
CA SER A 413 20.38 -34.83 -4.27
C SER A 413 20.28 -35.99 -5.26
N ASP A 414 21.04 -37.05 -5.00
CA ASP A 414 20.97 -38.31 -5.77
C ASP A 414 19.55 -38.93 -5.72
N GLU A 415 18.80 -38.71 -4.65
CA GLU A 415 17.41 -39.18 -4.52
C GLU A 415 16.47 -38.44 -5.47
N ILE A 416 16.63 -37.12 -5.59
CA ILE A 416 15.88 -36.30 -6.54
C ILE A 416 16.18 -36.74 -7.97
N LEU A 417 17.45 -36.95 -8.31
CA LEU A 417 17.86 -37.38 -9.65
C LEU A 417 17.41 -38.82 -9.98
N LYS A 418 17.32 -39.71 -8.98
CA LYS A 418 16.71 -41.04 -9.17
C LYS A 418 15.20 -40.96 -9.42
N LYS A 419 14.52 -40.02 -8.75
CA LYS A 419 13.07 -39.82 -8.91
C LYS A 419 12.73 -39.12 -10.22
N TYR A 420 13.56 -38.16 -10.64
CA TYR A 420 13.39 -37.34 -11.84
C TYR A 420 14.67 -37.36 -12.70
N PRO A 421 15.01 -38.50 -13.31
CA PRO A 421 16.24 -38.65 -14.11
C PRO A 421 16.29 -37.71 -15.31
N GLU A 422 15.14 -37.24 -15.81
CA GLU A 422 15.04 -36.25 -16.88
C GLU A 422 15.72 -34.91 -16.53
N LEU A 423 15.91 -34.58 -15.25
CA LEU A 423 16.61 -33.35 -14.82
C LEU A 423 18.10 -33.36 -15.18
N ALA A 424 18.69 -34.54 -15.37
CA ALA A 424 20.08 -34.74 -15.77
C ALA A 424 20.26 -34.81 -17.30
N ILE A 425 19.18 -34.65 -18.08
CA ILE A 425 19.20 -34.75 -19.54
C ILE A 425 18.86 -33.39 -20.13
N GLU A 426 19.69 -32.93 -21.06
CA GLU A 426 19.51 -31.65 -21.74
C GLU A 426 18.40 -31.72 -22.80
N GLY A 427 17.66 -30.61 -23.00
CA GLY A 427 16.64 -30.48 -24.04
C GLY A 427 15.27 -31.07 -23.70
N LEU A 428 15.07 -31.61 -22.50
CA LEU A 428 13.78 -32.16 -22.07
C LEU A 428 12.93 -31.13 -21.30
N PRO A 429 11.59 -31.12 -21.51
CA PRO A 429 10.69 -30.30 -20.72
C PRO A 429 10.64 -30.81 -19.27
N THR A 430 11.17 -30.01 -18.35
CA THR A 430 11.39 -30.37 -16.93
C THR A 430 10.85 -29.34 -15.94
N VAL A 431 10.27 -28.23 -16.42
CA VAL A 431 9.78 -27.14 -15.58
C VAL A 431 8.75 -27.60 -14.53
N LYS A 432 7.91 -28.58 -14.87
CA LYS A 432 6.92 -29.14 -13.94
C LYS A 432 7.60 -29.79 -12.74
N GLN A 433 8.50 -30.75 -12.98
CA GLN A 433 9.24 -31.46 -11.94
C GLN A 433 10.06 -30.49 -11.09
N ARG A 434 10.69 -29.49 -11.73
CA ARG A 434 11.45 -28.46 -11.03
C ARG A 434 10.56 -27.67 -10.09
N LEU A 435 9.40 -27.19 -10.54
CA LEU A 435 8.47 -26.44 -9.70
C LEU A 435 7.90 -27.30 -8.57
N ASP A 436 7.62 -28.58 -8.80
CA ASP A 436 7.16 -29.52 -7.75
C ASP A 436 8.18 -29.62 -6.61
N ILE A 437 9.48 -29.60 -6.93
CA ILE A 437 10.57 -29.62 -5.94
C ILE A 437 10.76 -28.23 -5.32
N CYS A 438 10.89 -27.19 -6.17
CA CYS A 438 11.28 -25.86 -5.72
C CYS A 438 10.22 -25.26 -4.80
N ASN A 439 8.95 -25.32 -5.18
CA ASN A 439 7.86 -24.70 -4.43
C ASN A 439 7.82 -25.22 -2.98
N ASP A 440 8.00 -26.52 -2.77
CA ASP A 440 8.04 -27.11 -1.43
C ASP A 440 9.33 -26.74 -0.68
N ALA A 441 10.49 -26.85 -1.35
CA ALA A 441 11.79 -26.55 -0.74
C ALA A 441 11.89 -25.09 -0.26
N VAL A 442 11.55 -24.12 -1.10
CA VAL A 442 11.61 -22.69 -0.74
C VAL A 442 10.64 -22.34 0.38
N THR A 443 9.43 -22.93 0.37
CA THR A 443 8.46 -22.71 1.45
C THR A 443 9.00 -23.18 2.80
N ARG A 444 9.56 -24.40 2.86
CA ARG A 444 10.10 -24.95 4.11
C ARG A 444 11.28 -24.14 4.63
N MET A 445 12.24 -23.83 3.76
CA MET A 445 13.39 -23.01 4.14
C MET A 445 12.96 -21.61 4.60
N ALA A 446 12.00 -20.97 3.92
CA ALA A 446 11.47 -19.67 4.32
C ALA A 446 10.80 -19.71 5.70
N ILE A 447 10.01 -20.77 5.99
CA ILE A 447 9.39 -20.99 7.29
C ILE A 447 10.47 -21.13 8.38
N ASP A 448 11.49 -21.95 8.13
CA ASP A 448 12.54 -22.20 9.13
C ASP A 448 13.40 -20.96 9.38
N ALA A 449 13.76 -20.21 8.34
CA ALA A 449 14.48 -18.94 8.47
C ALA A 449 13.64 -17.91 9.24
N SER A 450 12.35 -17.83 8.93
CA SER A 450 11.42 -16.92 9.60
C SER A 450 11.23 -17.29 11.07
N ARG A 451 11.09 -18.57 11.41
CA ARG A 451 11.03 -19.05 12.80
C ARG A 451 12.30 -18.72 13.57
N ALA A 452 13.47 -18.91 12.95
CA ALA A 452 14.74 -18.53 13.55
C ALA A 452 14.82 -17.01 13.80
N CYS A 453 14.33 -16.20 12.85
CA CYS A 453 14.26 -14.75 12.96
C CYS A 453 13.31 -14.30 14.09
N ILE A 454 12.08 -14.82 14.11
CA ILE A 454 11.06 -14.52 15.13
C ILE A 454 11.54 -14.92 16.52
N LYS A 455 12.20 -16.07 16.65
CA LYS A 455 12.80 -16.52 17.92
C LYS A 455 13.85 -15.53 18.44
N LYS A 456 14.68 -14.96 17.56
CA LYS A 456 15.66 -13.93 17.92
C LYS A 456 15.01 -12.58 18.20
N TRP A 457 13.91 -12.25 17.52
CA TRP A 457 13.14 -11.03 17.78
C TRP A 457 12.46 -11.03 19.15
N GLY A 458 12.02 -12.18 19.64
CA GLY A 458 11.55 -12.35 21.02
C GLY A 458 10.12 -11.89 21.29
N ARG A 459 9.37 -11.49 20.25
CA ARG A 459 7.94 -11.15 20.32
C ARG A 459 7.05 -12.22 19.70
N PRO A 460 5.75 -12.28 20.05
CA PRO A 460 4.85 -13.29 19.52
C PRO A 460 4.61 -13.11 18.02
N VAL A 461 4.38 -14.22 17.33
CA VAL A 461 4.11 -14.25 15.88
C VAL A 461 2.87 -13.42 15.49
N SER A 462 1.90 -13.27 16.41
CA SER A 462 0.70 -12.45 16.24
C SER A 462 1.00 -10.95 16.06
N ASP A 463 2.17 -10.48 16.48
CA ASP A 463 2.56 -9.08 16.33
C ASP A 463 3.05 -8.76 14.92
N ILE A 464 3.21 -9.76 14.05
CA ILE A 464 3.60 -9.57 12.64
C ILE A 464 2.38 -9.11 11.84
N THR A 465 2.43 -7.84 11.45
CA THR A 465 1.37 -7.18 10.68
C THR A 465 1.49 -7.36 9.17
N HIS A 466 2.72 -7.48 8.66
CA HIS A 466 3.03 -7.52 7.23
C HIS A 466 4.05 -8.62 6.93
N LEU A 467 3.94 -9.20 5.73
CA LEU A 467 4.89 -10.15 5.17
C LEU A 467 5.35 -9.65 3.79
N VAL A 468 6.65 -9.40 3.63
CA VAL A 468 7.29 -9.24 2.33
C VAL A 468 8.03 -10.54 2.04
N TYR A 469 7.70 -11.22 0.95
CA TYR A 469 8.35 -12.47 0.58
C TYR A 469 8.98 -12.37 -0.81
N VAL A 470 10.23 -12.82 -0.93
CA VAL A 470 11.01 -12.72 -2.16
C VAL A 470 11.50 -14.10 -2.58
N SER A 471 11.21 -14.48 -3.81
CA SER A 471 11.79 -15.69 -4.41
C SER A 471 11.84 -15.58 -5.93
N SER A 472 12.94 -16.03 -6.52
CA SER A 472 13.08 -16.23 -7.96
C SER A 472 13.04 -17.71 -8.34
N SER A 473 12.74 -18.57 -7.36
CA SER A 473 12.84 -20.02 -7.48
C SER A 473 11.48 -20.72 -7.43
N GLU A 474 10.38 -19.98 -7.38
CA GLU A 474 9.03 -20.54 -7.45
C GLU A 474 8.16 -19.78 -8.46
N ALA A 475 7.12 -20.46 -8.94
CA ALA A 475 6.08 -19.90 -9.79
C ALA A 475 4.77 -20.66 -9.55
N ARG A 476 3.83 -20.05 -8.83
CA ARG A 476 2.51 -20.64 -8.50
C ARG A 476 1.49 -19.56 -8.10
N LEU A 477 0.21 -19.91 -8.25
CA LEU A 477 -0.92 -19.14 -7.74
C LEU A 477 -1.84 -20.10 -6.96
N PRO A 478 -2.12 -19.89 -5.66
CA PRO A 478 -1.65 -18.80 -4.80
C PRO A 478 -0.13 -18.71 -4.68
N GLY A 479 0.36 -17.49 -4.40
CA GLY A 479 1.80 -17.22 -4.25
C GLY A 479 2.39 -17.84 -2.98
N GLY A 480 3.71 -17.99 -2.95
CA GLY A 480 4.43 -18.58 -1.82
C GLY A 480 4.30 -17.79 -0.52
N ASP A 481 3.96 -16.51 -0.60
CA ASP A 481 3.66 -15.62 0.53
C ASP A 481 2.50 -16.15 1.37
N LEU A 482 1.47 -16.72 0.72
CA LEU A 482 0.32 -17.30 1.40
C LEU A 482 0.70 -18.60 2.12
N TYR A 483 1.49 -19.46 1.47
CA TYR A 483 1.95 -20.72 2.07
C TYR A 483 2.90 -20.47 3.26
N LEU A 484 3.77 -19.48 3.14
CA LEU A 484 4.63 -19.04 4.23
C LEU A 484 3.80 -18.48 5.40
N ALA A 485 2.85 -17.60 5.13
CA ALA A 485 1.96 -17.04 6.15
C ALA A 485 1.19 -18.15 6.90
N GLY A 486 0.61 -19.10 6.15
CA GLY A 486 -0.08 -20.25 6.72
C GLY A 486 0.85 -21.17 7.53
N GLY A 487 2.05 -21.45 7.02
CA GLY A 487 3.03 -22.30 7.70
C GLY A 487 3.64 -21.70 8.98
N LEU A 488 3.62 -20.37 9.09
CA LEU A 488 3.99 -19.65 10.31
C LEU A 488 2.82 -19.44 11.27
N GLY A 489 1.57 -19.63 10.81
CA GLY A 489 0.38 -19.31 11.59
C GLY A 489 0.19 -17.80 11.78
N LEU A 490 0.53 -17.00 10.75
CA LEU A 490 0.25 -15.56 10.77
C LEU A 490 -1.25 -15.29 10.76
N SER A 491 -1.65 -14.09 11.20
CA SER A 491 -3.05 -13.66 11.13
C SER A 491 -3.56 -13.71 9.69
N PRO A 492 -4.83 -14.12 9.45
CA PRO A 492 -5.47 -13.97 8.14
C PRO A 492 -5.51 -12.52 7.63
N GLU A 493 -5.37 -11.54 8.54
CA GLU A 493 -5.33 -10.10 8.22
C GLU A 493 -3.93 -9.60 7.85
N THR A 494 -2.89 -10.43 8.00
CA THR A 494 -1.51 -10.08 7.64
C THR A 494 -1.45 -9.66 6.17
N GLN A 495 -1.01 -8.43 5.93
CA GLN A 495 -0.85 -7.85 4.60
C GLN A 495 0.40 -8.43 3.94
N ARG A 496 0.30 -8.86 2.68
CA ARG A 496 1.38 -9.61 2.01
C ARG A 496 1.83 -8.92 0.73
N VAL A 497 3.13 -8.91 0.50
CA VAL A 497 3.77 -8.47 -0.75
C VAL A 497 4.68 -9.59 -1.23
N MET A 498 4.39 -10.14 -2.40
CA MET A 498 5.21 -11.16 -3.05
C MET A 498 6.06 -10.54 -4.15
N LEU A 499 7.38 -10.68 -4.07
CA LEU A 499 8.35 -10.25 -5.09
C LEU A 499 8.90 -11.48 -5.82
N TYR A 500 8.22 -11.86 -6.89
CA TYR A 500 8.66 -12.92 -7.79
C TYR A 500 9.77 -12.42 -8.74
N PHE A 501 10.75 -13.29 -9.03
CA PHE A 501 11.75 -13.08 -10.09
C PHE A 501 12.61 -11.80 -9.96
N ALA A 502 12.85 -11.32 -8.72
CA ALA A 502 13.71 -10.17 -8.47
C ALA A 502 15.23 -10.47 -8.59
N GLY A 503 15.61 -11.75 -8.60
CA GLY A 503 17.00 -12.20 -8.68
C GLY A 503 17.85 -11.77 -7.48
N CYS A 504 19.16 -11.65 -7.71
CA CYS A 504 20.16 -11.36 -6.67
C CYS A 504 19.94 -10.03 -5.93
N SER A 505 19.33 -9.02 -6.56
CA SER A 505 18.99 -7.75 -5.91
C SER A 505 17.74 -7.83 -5.02
N GLY A 506 16.97 -8.92 -5.13
CA GLY A 506 15.69 -9.10 -4.46
C GLY A 506 15.71 -8.95 -2.94
N GLY A 507 16.83 -9.30 -2.28
CA GLY A 507 16.95 -9.14 -0.83
C GLY A 507 16.94 -7.68 -0.39
N VAL A 508 17.65 -6.81 -1.09
CA VAL A 508 17.68 -5.36 -0.81
C VAL A 508 16.42 -4.68 -1.35
N ALA A 509 15.88 -5.14 -2.48
CA ALA A 509 14.59 -4.67 -3.00
C ALA A 509 13.45 -4.94 -2.00
N GLY A 510 13.40 -6.15 -1.42
CA GLY A 510 12.44 -6.50 -0.37
C GLY A 510 12.65 -5.68 0.90
N LEU A 511 13.90 -5.36 1.26
CA LEU A 511 14.22 -4.50 2.40
C LEU A 511 13.76 -3.05 2.18
N ARG A 512 13.89 -2.52 0.96
CA ARG A 512 13.34 -1.21 0.57
C ARG A 512 11.81 -1.18 0.71
N VAL A 513 11.12 -2.22 0.23
CA VAL A 513 9.66 -2.35 0.40
C VAL A 513 9.28 -2.43 1.89
N ALA A 514 10.00 -3.24 2.68
CA ALA A 514 9.75 -3.38 4.11
C ALA A 514 9.99 -2.08 4.89
N LYS A 515 11.00 -1.30 4.49
CA LYS A 515 11.27 0.05 5.04
C LYS A 515 10.05 0.94 4.85
N ASP A 516 9.55 1.09 3.63
CA ASP A 516 8.43 2.00 3.34
C ASP A 516 7.15 1.56 4.07
N ILE A 517 6.88 0.25 4.12
CA ILE A 517 5.74 -0.30 4.90
C ILE A 517 5.88 0.06 6.38
N ALA A 518 7.06 -0.15 6.98
CA ALA A 518 7.29 0.09 8.40
C ALA A 518 7.17 1.57 8.77
N GLU A 519 7.70 2.47 7.93
CA GLU A 519 7.65 3.92 8.15
C GLU A 519 6.26 4.50 7.95
N ASN A 520 5.50 3.98 6.98
CA ASN A 520 4.17 4.49 6.66
C ASN A 520 3.05 3.90 7.54
N ASN A 521 3.36 2.87 8.35
CA ASN A 521 2.41 2.22 9.26
C ASN A 521 2.99 2.16 10.68
N PRO A 522 2.86 3.22 11.50
CA PRO A 522 3.39 3.24 12.87
C PRO A 522 2.91 2.04 13.70
N GLY A 523 3.85 1.40 14.40
CA GLY A 523 3.58 0.20 15.20
C GLY A 523 3.57 -1.11 14.40
N SER A 524 3.65 -1.06 13.07
CA SER A 524 3.77 -2.27 12.25
C SER A 524 5.09 -3.02 12.49
N ARG A 525 5.03 -4.32 12.28
CA ARG A 525 6.19 -5.22 12.24
C ARG A 525 6.10 -6.02 10.95
N VAL A 526 7.12 -5.86 10.12
CA VAL A 526 7.22 -6.46 8.80
C VAL A 526 8.19 -7.62 8.85
N LEU A 527 7.71 -8.83 8.57
CA LEU A 527 8.56 -9.96 8.29
C LEU A 527 8.97 -9.90 6.82
N LEU A 528 10.25 -9.66 6.55
CA LEU A 528 10.85 -9.86 5.23
C LEU A 528 11.46 -11.25 5.19
N ALA A 529 11.01 -12.11 4.29
CA ALA A 529 11.61 -13.42 4.05
C ALA A 529 12.10 -13.52 2.59
N THR A 530 13.20 -14.22 2.40
CA THR A 530 13.76 -14.57 1.09
C THR A 530 14.00 -16.08 1.08
N SER A 531 13.76 -16.75 -0.05
CA SER A 531 14.16 -18.16 -0.20
C SER A 531 14.42 -18.53 -1.66
N GLU A 532 15.52 -19.24 -1.89
CA GLU A 532 16.02 -19.53 -3.23
C GLU A 532 16.60 -20.95 -3.28
N THR A 533 16.43 -21.61 -4.43
CA THR A 533 17.03 -22.90 -4.74
C THR A 533 17.51 -22.94 -6.19
N THR A 534 18.65 -23.59 -6.40
CA THR A 534 19.26 -23.76 -7.72
C THR A 534 18.55 -24.79 -8.60
N ILE A 535 17.62 -25.59 -8.05
CA ILE A 535 16.89 -26.63 -8.79
C ILE A 535 16.20 -26.08 -10.04
N ILE A 536 15.62 -24.87 -9.95
CA ILE A 536 14.87 -24.28 -11.06
C ILE A 536 15.75 -24.01 -12.29
N GLY A 537 17.06 -23.81 -12.09
CA GLY A 537 18.06 -23.55 -13.13
C GLY A 537 19.13 -24.63 -13.27
N PHE A 538 19.01 -25.77 -12.57
CA PHE A 538 19.96 -26.88 -12.66
C PHE A 538 19.98 -27.46 -14.08
N LYS A 539 21.12 -27.45 -14.77
CA LYS A 539 21.21 -28.00 -16.13
C LYS A 539 22.47 -28.84 -16.27
N PRO A 540 22.52 -29.85 -17.15
CA PRO A 540 23.76 -30.54 -17.49
C PRO A 540 24.81 -29.59 -18.11
N PRO A 541 26.11 -29.87 -17.94
CA PRO A 541 27.17 -29.14 -18.63
C PRO A 541 27.07 -29.31 -20.16
N SER A 542 27.28 -28.22 -20.90
CA SER A 542 27.21 -28.19 -22.37
C SER A 542 28.31 -27.31 -22.97
N ALA A 543 28.92 -27.78 -24.06
CA ALA A 543 29.97 -27.07 -24.79
C ALA A 543 29.45 -25.79 -25.46
N ASP A 544 28.18 -25.75 -25.84
CA ASP A 544 27.51 -24.59 -26.44
C ASP A 544 27.21 -23.49 -25.40
N ARG A 545 27.16 -23.85 -24.12
CA ARG A 545 26.85 -22.94 -23.00
C ARG A 545 27.92 -23.00 -21.91
N PRO A 546 29.19 -22.76 -22.23
CA PRO A 546 30.28 -23.02 -21.29
C PRO A 546 30.33 -21.99 -20.15
N TYR A 547 29.47 -20.97 -20.17
CA TYR A 547 29.30 -19.96 -19.12
C TYR A 547 28.37 -20.39 -17.99
N ASP A 548 27.47 -21.34 -18.24
CA ASP A 548 26.56 -21.86 -17.21
C ASP A 548 27.34 -22.46 -16.03
N LEU A 549 28.55 -22.98 -16.31
CA LEU A 549 29.50 -23.49 -15.31
C LEU A 549 29.92 -22.43 -14.27
N VAL A 550 29.84 -21.13 -14.59
CA VAL A 550 30.08 -20.06 -13.60
C VAL A 550 29.00 -20.10 -12.53
N GLY A 551 27.73 -20.26 -12.93
CA GLY A 551 26.61 -20.43 -12.01
C GLY A 551 26.77 -21.70 -11.16
N VAL A 552 27.17 -22.82 -11.78
CA VAL A 552 27.44 -24.09 -11.07
C VAL A 552 28.50 -23.94 -10.00
N ALA A 553 29.54 -23.13 -10.23
CA ALA A 553 30.60 -22.89 -9.27
C ALA A 553 30.21 -21.90 -8.15
N LEU A 554 29.17 -21.08 -8.35
CA LEU A 554 28.81 -19.99 -7.43
C LEU A 554 27.53 -20.25 -6.64
N PHE A 555 26.45 -20.69 -7.27
CA PHE A 555 25.12 -20.61 -6.68
C PHE A 555 24.87 -21.66 -5.61
N GLY A 556 24.28 -21.25 -4.50
CA GLY A 556 23.84 -22.12 -3.41
C GLY A 556 22.36 -21.91 -3.09
N ASP A 557 21.83 -22.77 -2.22
CA ASP A 557 20.43 -22.77 -1.80
C ASP A 557 20.30 -22.29 -0.36
N GLY A 558 19.17 -21.67 -0.03
CA GLY A 558 18.88 -21.27 1.34
C GLY A 558 17.68 -20.34 1.48
N ALA A 559 17.53 -19.83 2.70
CA ALA A 559 16.58 -18.78 3.05
C ALA A 559 17.20 -17.77 4.01
N GLY A 560 16.69 -16.55 3.96
CA GLY A 560 16.99 -15.46 4.89
C GLY A 560 15.70 -14.81 5.38
N ALA A 561 15.72 -14.23 6.58
CA ALA A 561 14.57 -13.52 7.13
C ALA A 561 15.01 -12.34 8.01
N MET A 562 14.22 -11.26 8.00
CA MET A 562 14.43 -10.06 8.79
C MET A 562 13.11 -9.58 9.40
N ILE A 563 13.14 -9.13 10.65
CA ILE A 563 12.04 -8.32 11.20
C ILE A 563 12.41 -6.85 11.04
N VAL A 564 11.52 -6.07 10.44
CA VAL A 564 11.68 -4.63 10.23
C VAL A 564 10.54 -3.88 10.92
N GLY A 565 10.84 -2.79 11.61
CA GLY A 565 9.86 -1.96 12.28
C GLY A 565 10.37 -0.59 12.67
N THR A 566 9.46 0.35 12.88
CA THR A 566 9.73 1.66 13.47
C THR A 566 9.56 1.62 14.98
N ASP A 567 10.16 2.60 15.65
CA ASP A 567 10.02 2.84 17.09
C ASP A 567 10.22 1.56 17.93
N PRO A 568 11.45 1.00 17.94
CA PRO A 568 11.76 -0.23 18.67
C PRO A 568 11.43 -0.08 20.15
N THR A 569 10.72 -1.07 20.69
CA THR A 569 10.34 -1.14 22.11
C THR A 569 11.57 -1.48 22.96
N PRO A 570 12.09 -0.56 23.80
CA PRO A 570 13.42 -0.72 24.42
C PRO A 570 13.59 -1.93 25.33
N VAL A 571 12.49 -2.52 25.81
CA VAL A 571 12.49 -3.67 26.73
C VAL A 571 12.56 -5.01 25.97
N THR A 572 11.95 -5.08 24.79
CA THR A 572 11.73 -6.33 24.05
C THR A 572 12.44 -6.38 22.72
N GLU A 573 12.88 -5.25 22.18
CA GLU A 573 13.48 -5.15 20.86
C GLU A 573 14.84 -4.45 20.91
N SER A 574 15.80 -4.99 20.17
CA SER A 574 17.15 -4.43 20.03
C SER A 574 17.40 -4.09 18.56
N PRO A 575 17.40 -2.81 18.18
CA PRO A 575 17.62 -2.43 16.78
C PRO A 575 19.06 -2.74 16.37
N LEU A 576 19.22 -3.34 15.19
CA LEU A 576 20.52 -3.75 14.63
C LEU A 576 21.03 -2.73 13.62
N PHE A 577 20.15 -2.28 12.72
CA PHE A 577 20.45 -1.28 11.71
C PHE A 577 19.26 -0.33 11.55
N GLU A 578 19.50 0.96 11.48
CA GLU A 578 18.49 1.95 11.05
C GLU A 578 18.62 2.19 9.55
N LEU A 579 17.50 2.08 8.83
CA LEU A 579 17.44 2.23 7.38
C LEU A 579 17.07 3.69 7.05
N HIS A 580 18.04 4.48 6.59
CA HIS A 580 17.84 5.91 6.40
C HIS A 580 17.23 6.23 5.03
N THR A 581 17.99 5.97 3.95
CA THR A 581 17.62 6.27 2.56
C THR A 581 17.70 4.99 1.74
N ALA A 582 16.70 4.71 0.90
CA ALA A 582 16.72 3.60 -0.04
C ALA A 582 16.52 4.14 -1.47
N ILE A 583 17.33 3.68 -2.42
CA ILE A 583 17.16 4.01 -3.85
C ILE A 583 17.33 2.75 -4.71
N GLN A 584 16.67 2.79 -5.88
CA GLN A 584 16.86 1.82 -6.96
C GLN A 584 17.30 2.58 -8.21
N ASN A 585 18.21 1.99 -9.00
CA ASN A 585 18.60 2.53 -10.30
C ASN A 585 18.85 1.39 -11.28
N PHE A 586 18.12 1.36 -12.40
CA PHE A 586 18.46 0.46 -13.51
C PHE A 586 19.43 1.15 -14.48
N LEU A 587 20.31 0.38 -15.08
CA LEU A 587 21.27 0.88 -16.07
C LEU A 587 20.69 0.70 -17.49
N PRO A 588 20.49 1.77 -18.27
CA PRO A 588 19.95 1.66 -19.63
C PRO A 588 20.80 0.77 -20.53
N ASN A 589 20.15 0.01 -21.43
CA ASN A 589 20.81 -0.85 -22.43
C ASN A 589 21.67 -1.98 -21.85
N THR A 590 21.34 -2.47 -20.65
CA THR A 590 22.06 -3.58 -20.00
C THR A 590 21.17 -4.81 -19.73
N GLU A 591 20.02 -4.88 -20.40
CA GLU A 591 18.96 -5.87 -20.15
C GLU A 591 19.43 -7.31 -20.40
N LYS A 592 20.43 -7.47 -21.28
CA LYS A 592 21.02 -8.76 -21.66
C LYS A 592 22.23 -9.16 -20.80
N THR A 593 22.65 -8.33 -19.85
CA THR A 593 23.85 -8.57 -19.03
C THR A 593 23.60 -9.63 -17.96
N ILE A 594 22.43 -9.60 -17.33
CA ILE A 594 21.87 -10.69 -16.52
C ILE A 594 20.45 -10.94 -17.05
N ASP A 595 20.29 -11.97 -17.88
CA ASP A 595 19.01 -12.35 -18.51
C ASP A 595 18.57 -13.72 -17.97
N GLY A 596 17.41 -13.77 -17.34
CA GLY A 596 16.79 -14.99 -16.80
C GLY A 596 15.45 -15.25 -17.47
N ARG A 597 15.28 -16.41 -18.11
CA ARG A 597 14.04 -16.75 -18.83
C ARG A 597 13.51 -18.09 -18.36
N LEU A 598 12.24 -18.13 -17.98
CA LEU A 598 11.54 -19.39 -17.75
C LEU A 598 11.23 -20.06 -19.09
N THR A 599 11.70 -21.29 -19.28
CA THR A 599 11.42 -22.13 -20.44
C THR A 599 10.86 -23.48 -20.00
N GLU A 600 10.52 -24.34 -20.95
CA GLU A 600 10.08 -25.71 -20.67
C GLU A 600 11.15 -26.52 -19.92
N GLU A 601 12.44 -26.20 -20.09
CA GLU A 601 13.57 -26.84 -19.39
C GLU A 601 13.84 -26.27 -17.98
N GLY A 602 13.04 -25.30 -17.52
CA GLY A 602 13.32 -24.51 -16.30
C GLY A 602 13.87 -23.12 -16.63
N ILE A 603 14.52 -22.46 -15.68
CA ILE A 603 15.07 -21.12 -15.90
C ILE A 603 16.43 -21.21 -16.60
N SER A 604 16.54 -20.55 -17.75
CA SER A 604 17.80 -20.30 -18.44
C SER A 604 18.38 -18.97 -17.96
N PHE A 605 19.53 -19.00 -17.30
CA PHE A 605 20.27 -17.81 -16.87
C PHE A 605 21.45 -17.55 -17.80
N LYS A 606 21.58 -16.31 -18.28
CA LYS A 606 22.74 -15.83 -19.04
C LYS A 606 23.43 -14.72 -18.27
N LEU A 607 24.72 -14.89 -18.08
CA LEU A 607 25.59 -13.93 -17.40
C LEU A 607 26.65 -13.41 -18.38
N SER A 608 26.67 -12.11 -18.62
CA SER A 608 27.72 -11.49 -19.44
C SER A 608 29.05 -11.47 -18.69
N ARG A 609 30.16 -11.68 -19.43
CA ARG A 609 31.53 -11.52 -18.92
C ARG A 609 31.82 -10.09 -18.44
N GLU A 610 31.11 -9.11 -18.97
CA GLU A 610 31.33 -7.68 -18.71
C GLU A 610 30.68 -7.20 -17.41
N LEU A 611 29.87 -8.05 -16.75
CA LEU A 611 29.12 -7.65 -15.55
C LEU A 611 29.99 -6.97 -14.47
N PRO A 612 31.17 -7.51 -14.07
CA PRO A 612 31.98 -6.84 -13.05
C PRO A 612 32.49 -5.46 -13.48
N GLN A 613 32.76 -5.26 -14.78
CA GLN A 613 33.20 -3.96 -15.31
C GLN A 613 32.04 -2.97 -15.35
N ILE A 614 30.86 -3.38 -15.82
CA ILE A 614 29.66 -2.55 -15.82
C ILE A 614 29.32 -2.06 -14.41
N ILE A 615 29.46 -2.93 -13.39
CA ILE A 615 29.29 -2.52 -12.00
C ILE A 615 30.38 -1.52 -11.58
N GLU A 616 31.67 -1.81 -11.83
CA GLU A 616 32.80 -0.93 -11.50
C GLU A 616 32.62 0.49 -12.07
N ASP A 617 32.14 0.60 -13.31
CA ASP A 617 32.01 1.87 -14.02
C ASP A 617 30.87 2.74 -13.48
N ASN A 618 29.84 2.15 -12.87
CA ASN A 618 28.61 2.84 -12.48
C ASN A 618 28.42 2.96 -10.96
N ILE A 619 29.10 2.15 -10.15
CA ILE A 619 28.83 2.04 -8.71
C ILE A 619 29.12 3.31 -7.94
N GLU A 620 30.16 4.05 -8.31
CA GLU A 620 30.52 5.30 -7.63
C GLU A 620 29.44 6.37 -7.82
N GLY A 621 28.90 6.51 -9.04
CA GLY A 621 27.79 7.42 -9.32
C GLY A 621 26.51 7.04 -8.55
N PHE A 622 26.26 5.75 -8.36
CA PHE A 622 25.15 5.26 -7.56
C PHE A 622 25.32 5.57 -6.06
N CYS A 623 26.49 5.26 -5.49
CA CYS A 623 26.81 5.56 -4.08
C CYS A 623 26.73 7.06 -3.81
N HIS A 624 27.23 7.91 -4.72
CA HIS A 624 27.10 9.37 -4.58
C HIS A 624 25.64 9.83 -4.51
N LYS A 625 24.73 9.28 -5.32
CA LYS A 625 23.30 9.60 -5.26
C LYS A 625 22.67 9.14 -3.93
N LEU A 626 23.00 7.92 -3.51
CA LEU A 626 22.45 7.33 -2.28
C LEU A 626 22.85 8.13 -1.03
N ILE A 627 24.13 8.50 -0.93
CA ILE A 627 24.68 9.28 0.19
C ILE A 627 24.20 10.75 0.11
N GLY A 628 24.20 11.34 -1.09
CA GLY A 628 23.81 12.74 -1.32
C GLY A 628 22.36 13.04 -0.93
N ASN A 629 21.45 12.08 -1.12
CA ASN A 629 20.06 12.21 -0.68
C ASN A 629 19.90 12.36 0.84
N ALA A 630 20.91 12.01 1.64
CA ALA A 630 20.91 12.20 3.09
C ALA A 630 21.66 13.46 3.55
N GLY A 631 22.15 14.29 2.62
CA GLY A 631 22.93 15.48 2.93
C GLY A 631 24.36 15.19 3.42
N LEU A 632 24.81 13.94 3.36
CA LEU A 632 26.18 13.56 3.70
C LEU A 632 27.13 13.97 2.57
N THR A 633 28.15 14.77 2.90
CA THR A 633 29.13 15.30 1.93
C THR A 633 30.52 14.69 2.08
N ASP A 634 30.80 14.00 3.19
CA ASP A 634 32.05 13.27 3.40
C ASP A 634 32.10 12.07 2.44
N LYS A 635 33.17 12.00 1.65
CA LYS A 635 33.42 10.95 0.66
C LYS A 635 34.42 9.91 1.12
N ASP A 636 34.78 9.92 2.40
CA ASP A 636 35.64 8.88 2.95
C ASP A 636 34.87 7.56 3.12
N TYR A 637 34.87 6.77 2.05
CA TYR A 637 34.25 5.44 1.99
C TYR A 637 34.84 4.46 3.02
N ASN A 638 36.03 4.71 3.54
CA ASN A 638 36.65 3.91 4.59
C ASN A 638 36.14 4.23 5.99
N LYS A 639 35.35 5.30 6.18
CA LYS A 639 34.59 5.52 7.42
C LYS A 639 33.24 4.81 7.43
N MET A 640 32.85 4.19 6.31
CA MET A 640 31.58 3.50 6.17
C MET A 640 31.72 1.98 6.35
N PHE A 641 30.64 1.33 6.79
CA PHE A 641 30.52 -0.13 6.69
C PHE A 641 29.91 -0.51 5.33
N TRP A 642 30.23 -1.73 4.85
CA TRP A 642 29.83 -2.20 3.52
C TRP A 642 29.21 -3.61 3.58
N ALA A 643 27.88 -3.68 3.45
CA ALA A 643 27.14 -4.92 3.30
C ALA A 643 26.76 -5.10 1.83
N VAL A 644 27.56 -5.86 1.08
CA VAL A 644 27.41 -5.98 -0.37
C VAL A 644 27.01 -7.41 -0.74
N HIS A 645 25.94 -7.57 -1.51
CA HIS A 645 25.60 -8.86 -2.10
C HIS A 645 26.78 -9.38 -2.95
N PRO A 646 27.37 -10.54 -2.59
CA PRO A 646 28.55 -11.03 -3.27
C PRO A 646 28.15 -11.91 -4.46
N GLY A 647 27.79 -11.29 -5.58
CA GLY A 647 27.42 -12.03 -6.80
C GLY A 647 28.54 -12.95 -7.32
N GLY A 648 29.79 -12.61 -6.99
CA GLY A 648 31.00 -13.39 -7.16
C GLY A 648 32.22 -12.58 -6.67
N PRO A 649 33.41 -13.19 -6.52
CA PRO A 649 34.57 -12.50 -5.95
C PRO A 649 35.06 -11.34 -6.82
N ALA A 650 34.85 -11.42 -8.14
CA ALA A 650 35.22 -10.37 -9.08
C ALA A 650 34.50 -9.05 -8.79
N ILE A 651 33.21 -9.08 -8.41
CA ILE A 651 32.44 -7.86 -8.10
C ILE A 651 33.03 -7.18 -6.86
N LEU A 652 33.28 -7.94 -5.80
CA LEU A 652 33.86 -7.41 -4.57
C LEU A 652 35.26 -6.83 -4.81
N ASN A 653 36.12 -7.53 -5.56
CA ASN A 653 37.47 -7.06 -5.86
C ASN A 653 37.47 -5.75 -6.68
N ARG A 654 36.52 -5.61 -7.61
CA ARG A 654 36.37 -4.42 -8.45
C ARG A 654 35.88 -3.24 -7.62
N MET A 655 34.92 -3.46 -6.72
CA MET A 655 34.46 -2.43 -5.79
C MET A 655 35.55 -1.99 -4.81
N GLU A 656 36.27 -2.95 -4.20
CA GLU A 656 37.40 -2.65 -3.30
C GLU A 656 38.43 -1.76 -3.99
N LYS A 657 38.81 -2.11 -5.24
CA LYS A 657 39.73 -1.30 -6.04
C LYS A 657 39.17 0.07 -6.41
N ARG A 658 37.89 0.14 -6.83
CA ARG A 658 37.26 1.38 -7.32
C ARG A 658 37.18 2.45 -6.24
N PHE A 659 36.89 2.04 -5.01
CA PHE A 659 36.72 2.94 -3.87
C PHE A 659 37.96 3.04 -2.97
N ASP A 660 39.05 2.35 -3.32
CA ASP A 660 40.26 2.20 -2.50
C ASP A 660 39.93 1.80 -1.05
N LEU A 661 39.07 0.77 -0.92
CA LEU A 661 38.63 0.29 0.37
C LEU A 661 39.75 -0.46 1.08
N LEU A 662 39.83 -0.28 2.39
CA LEU A 662 40.66 -1.13 3.24
C LEU A 662 40.22 -2.60 3.09
N PRO A 663 41.16 -3.57 3.12
CA PRO A 663 40.86 -4.97 2.81
C PRO A 663 39.79 -5.61 3.69
N ASP A 664 39.55 -5.06 4.88
CA ASP A 664 38.61 -5.55 5.87
C ASP A 664 37.16 -5.13 5.60
N LYS A 665 36.93 -4.07 4.80
CA LYS A 665 35.59 -3.48 4.59
C LYS A 665 34.59 -4.44 3.97
N LEU A 666 35.05 -5.35 3.12
CA LEU A 666 34.20 -6.35 2.46
C LEU A 666 34.28 -7.74 3.10
N ASN A 667 34.87 -7.87 4.30
CA ASN A 667 35.06 -9.18 4.96
C ASN A 667 33.74 -9.94 5.18
N ALA A 668 32.69 -9.26 5.66
CA ALA A 668 31.38 -9.90 5.87
C ALA A 668 30.82 -10.46 4.56
N SER A 669 30.94 -9.70 3.46
CA SER A 669 30.52 -10.10 2.11
C SER A 669 31.33 -11.28 1.57
N ARG A 670 32.66 -11.25 1.75
CA ARG A 670 33.58 -12.32 1.36
C ARG A 670 33.33 -13.60 2.15
N ARG A 671 33.10 -13.49 3.47
CA ARG A 671 32.82 -14.63 4.35
C ARG A 671 31.48 -15.29 4.01
N ALA A 672 30.44 -14.50 3.74
CA ALA A 672 29.15 -15.04 3.29
C ALA A 672 29.30 -15.83 1.97
N LEU A 673 30.04 -15.30 0.99
CA LEU A 673 30.33 -16.01 -0.26
C LEU A 673 31.15 -17.28 -0.03
N MET A 674 32.14 -17.22 0.86
CA MET A 674 32.99 -18.36 1.18
C MET A 674 32.19 -19.52 1.79
N ASP A 675 31.30 -19.21 2.74
CA ASP A 675 30.61 -20.22 3.54
C ASP A 675 29.32 -20.74 2.91
N PHE A 676 28.65 -19.93 2.08
CA PHE A 676 27.32 -20.25 1.54
C PHE A 676 27.24 -20.19 0.01
N GLY A 677 28.28 -19.71 -0.67
CA GLY A 677 28.20 -19.35 -2.08
C GLY A 677 27.29 -18.15 -2.33
N ASN A 678 26.85 -17.99 -3.58
CA ASN A 678 25.84 -17.01 -3.96
C ASN A 678 24.45 -17.65 -3.79
N ALA A 679 23.79 -17.40 -2.66
CA ALA A 679 22.42 -17.85 -2.41
C ALA A 679 21.36 -16.84 -2.92
N SER A 680 21.67 -16.11 -4.00
CA SER A 680 20.83 -15.07 -4.60
C SER A 680 20.36 -14.05 -3.55
N SER A 681 19.07 -13.71 -3.51
CA SER A 681 18.46 -12.71 -2.63
C SER A 681 18.73 -12.94 -1.13
N ASN A 682 18.94 -14.19 -0.72
CA ASN A 682 19.23 -14.56 0.68
C ASN A 682 20.57 -14.01 1.18
N THR A 683 21.53 -13.87 0.27
CA THR A 683 22.94 -13.68 0.65
C THR A 683 23.14 -12.40 1.45
N ILE A 684 22.35 -11.35 1.19
CA ILE A 684 22.46 -10.10 1.95
C ILE A 684 22.13 -10.27 3.43
N VAL A 685 21.21 -11.18 3.77
CA VAL A 685 20.89 -11.51 5.17
C VAL A 685 22.11 -12.13 5.86
N TYR A 686 22.85 -12.98 5.16
CA TYR A 686 24.06 -13.63 5.69
C TYR A 686 25.19 -12.62 5.88
N VAL A 687 25.33 -11.67 4.94
CA VAL A 687 26.28 -10.57 5.05
C VAL A 687 25.97 -9.69 6.26
N LEU A 688 24.71 -9.32 6.48
CA LEU A 688 24.31 -8.51 7.63
C LEU A 688 24.54 -9.25 8.95
N GLU A 689 24.30 -10.56 9.01
CA GLU A 689 24.59 -11.35 10.22
C GLU A 689 26.08 -11.40 10.52
N TYR A 690 26.93 -11.65 9.52
CA TYR A 690 28.39 -11.59 9.71
C TYR A 690 28.89 -10.19 10.05
N MET A 691 28.26 -9.14 9.51
CA MET A 691 28.58 -7.78 9.90
C MET A 691 28.31 -7.54 11.38
N ILE A 692 27.18 -8.00 11.92
CA ILE A 692 26.89 -7.91 13.36
C ILE A 692 27.92 -8.70 14.19
N GLU A 693 28.31 -9.89 13.74
CA GLU A 693 29.37 -10.68 14.40
C GLU A 693 30.69 -9.92 14.47
N GLU A 694 31.12 -9.31 13.36
CA GLU A 694 32.36 -8.54 13.30
C GLU A 694 32.28 -7.26 14.16
N CYS A 695 31.16 -6.54 14.14
CA CYS A 695 30.95 -5.37 14.99
C CYS A 695 31.06 -5.70 16.49
N ARG A 696 30.48 -6.82 16.93
CA ARG A 696 30.55 -7.26 18.34
C ARG A 696 31.94 -7.70 18.79
N LYS A 697 32.85 -8.01 17.86
CA LYS A 697 34.25 -8.36 18.17
C LYS A 697 35.14 -7.12 18.30
N MET A 698 34.71 -5.96 17.79
CA MET A 698 35.50 -4.73 17.89
C MET A 698 35.60 -4.29 19.36
N LYS A 699 36.80 -3.85 19.77
CA LYS A 699 37.03 -3.36 21.14
C LYS A 699 36.33 -2.02 21.34
N ALA A 700 35.72 -1.80 22.50
CA ALA A 700 35.16 -0.51 22.88
C ALA A 700 36.22 0.60 22.71
N GLY A 701 35.97 1.54 21.78
CA GLY A 701 36.86 2.66 21.47
C GLY A 701 37.57 2.64 20.10
N SER A 702 37.32 1.66 19.23
CA SER A 702 37.71 1.77 17.81
C SER A 702 36.94 2.88 17.08
N GLU A 703 37.52 3.49 16.04
CA GLU A 703 36.80 4.40 15.15
C GLU A 703 35.58 3.68 14.56
N ASN A 704 34.39 4.14 14.94
CA ASN A 704 33.15 3.48 14.61
C ASN A 704 32.64 3.93 13.24
N CYS A 705 32.34 2.95 12.38
CA CYS A 705 31.61 3.21 11.15
C CYS A 705 30.11 3.32 11.48
N ASP A 706 29.67 4.52 11.87
CA ASP A 706 28.27 4.77 12.22
C ASP A 706 27.34 4.62 11.01
N TRP A 707 27.81 5.05 9.83
CA TRP A 707 27.07 4.98 8.57
C TRP A 707 27.62 3.88 7.66
N GLY A 708 26.78 3.37 6.78
CA GLY A 708 27.21 2.40 5.79
C GLY A 708 26.19 2.10 4.72
N LEU A 709 26.60 1.26 3.77
CA LEU A 709 25.86 0.96 2.56
C LEU A 709 25.50 -0.52 2.51
N ILE A 710 24.21 -0.80 2.30
CA ILE A 710 23.66 -2.12 2.01
C ILE A 710 23.34 -2.15 0.52
N LEU A 711 24.07 -2.94 -0.26
CA LEU A 711 24.03 -2.89 -1.73
C LEU A 711 23.76 -4.26 -2.34
N ALA A 712 22.97 -4.30 -3.40
CA ALA A 712 22.82 -5.49 -4.23
C ALA A 712 22.62 -5.17 -5.72
N PHE A 713 22.96 -6.15 -6.56
CA PHE A 713 22.94 -6.04 -8.02
C PHE A 713 22.16 -7.22 -8.60
N GLY A 714 21.30 -6.97 -9.57
CA GLY A 714 20.43 -7.98 -10.17
C GLY A 714 20.13 -7.74 -11.64
N PRO A 715 19.18 -8.51 -12.23
CA PRO A 715 18.75 -8.38 -13.62
C PRO A 715 18.42 -6.93 -14.00
N GLY A 716 18.80 -6.50 -15.21
CA GLY A 716 18.50 -5.15 -15.71
C GLY A 716 19.64 -4.45 -16.45
N ILE A 717 20.86 -4.29 -15.91
CA ILE A 717 21.32 -4.45 -14.53
C ILE A 717 20.67 -3.43 -13.62
N THR A 718 20.14 -3.90 -12.50
CA THR A 718 19.50 -3.07 -11.48
C THR A 718 20.37 -3.00 -10.23
N PHE A 719 20.60 -1.78 -9.74
CA PHE A 719 21.26 -1.50 -8.48
C PHE A 719 20.19 -1.18 -7.42
N GLU A 720 20.26 -1.86 -6.29
CA GLU A 720 19.48 -1.58 -5.09
C GLU A 720 20.44 -1.15 -3.98
N GLY A 721 20.08 -0.11 -3.25
CA GLY A 721 20.97 0.45 -2.24
C GLY A 721 20.23 1.10 -1.09
N ILE A 722 20.71 0.86 0.13
CA ILE A 722 20.22 1.48 1.36
C ILE A 722 21.40 2.08 2.12
N LEU A 723 21.30 3.37 2.43
CA LEU A 723 22.14 4.05 3.42
C LEU A 723 21.57 3.70 4.79
N ALA A 724 22.40 3.14 5.66
CA ALA A 724 22.00 2.68 6.97
C ALA A 724 22.94 3.16 8.07
N ARG A 725 22.43 3.24 9.30
CA ARG A 725 23.24 3.40 10.49
C ARG A 725 23.38 2.08 11.23
N ASN A 726 24.57 1.82 11.76
CA ASN A 726 24.83 0.65 12.59
C ASN A 726 24.40 0.94 14.03
N LEU A 727 23.49 0.12 14.57
CA LEU A 727 23.01 0.20 15.95
C LEU A 727 23.35 -1.05 16.77
N ALA A 728 24.01 -2.05 16.15
CA ALA A 728 24.23 -3.37 16.72
C ALA A 728 25.40 -3.47 17.74
N MET A 729 25.75 -2.35 18.39
CA MET A 729 26.87 -2.26 19.36
C MET A 729 26.48 -2.67 20.77
#